data_AF-A0A2E0FDZ1-F1
#
_entry.id   AF-A0A2E0FDZ1-F1
#
_cell.length_a   1.000
_cell.length_b   1.000
_cell.length_c   1.000
_cell.angle_alpha   90.00
_cell.angle_beta   90.00
_cell.angle_gamma   90.00
#
_symmetry.space_group_name_H-M   'P 1'
#
loop_
_entity.id
_entity.type
_entity.pdbx_description
1 polymer ?
#
loop_
_entity_poly.entity_id
_entity_poly.type
_entity_poly.pdbx_seq_one_letter_code
_entity_poly.pdbx_strand_id
1 'polypeptide(L)'
;MKRKKVLIHSNHCKAFTGFGKHTKNILIHLQKTGKYDIVEFSNGIRWGDPKLKNLPWTAEGSLPSDPNLLKKLNQDPQLARSAGYGSEMIDKIIEREKPDVYMGIEDIWAFSGYTEKTWWNKINCMIWTTLDSLPILPDAIKAAPKIKNYYTWASFAQKSLNSIGQEHVKTLRGSLDTSHFYRFKDEQRLELRERYNIAPDDFIIGFVFRNQLRKSVPNLLEGFKIFCQQNPTSNAKLLLHTHWGEGWDIPRLLQEKEIDPTKILTTYYCKECKEYEIKNFTGENLDCRFCGGEKTQSTTKTTAGVDEGQLNEIYNLMDVYCHPFTSGGQEIPIQEAKLTELVTLVTNYSCGEDCCVDEAASLPLSWTEYREPGTQFIKASTDPKSIAYQLRKVFEMKPEKRAKMGKQARQFVEDNYSVEVIGKQLEEILDAMPDIEWDFDFKIEERDANYEPPEIESDAEWISDLYKNILKVETNEHDDGHKHWMQRLGDDLSRADVLKYFRSVAEKENRENKKVDLGDLLDKDDEGKRLLIVMPERIGDVYLSTSLLPNIRKQYPDLNIYYATRPQYFEVLDGNPYIHKCIPYHDSLANLPLMEGQGENSGYFEIAFIPFLGTQRIINFTHNAKDKIQFDLCTS
;
A
#
# COMPACT_ATOMS: atom_id res chain seq x y z
N MET A 1 16.08 15.12 -26.40
CA MET A 1 15.29 15.39 -25.18
C MET A 1 15.70 14.39 -24.12
N LYS A 2 15.91 14.83 -22.87
CA LYS A 2 16.11 13.94 -21.72
C LYS A 2 14.82 13.13 -21.53
N ARG A 3 14.91 11.82 -21.32
CA ARG A 3 13.74 11.01 -20.95
C ARG A 3 13.34 11.37 -19.53
N LYS A 4 12.05 11.60 -19.29
CA LYS A 4 11.54 11.81 -17.92
C LYS A 4 11.66 10.50 -17.16
N LYS A 5 12.23 10.55 -15.96
CA LYS A 5 12.26 9.43 -15.03
C LYS A 5 10.97 9.41 -14.21
N VAL A 6 10.24 8.31 -14.29
CA VAL A 6 8.93 8.14 -13.63
C VAL A 6 9.04 7.05 -12.57
N LEU A 7 8.86 7.44 -11.30
CA LEU A 7 8.75 6.52 -10.17
C LEU A 7 7.29 6.12 -9.97
N ILE A 8 6.99 4.85 -10.21
CA ILE A 8 5.64 4.27 -10.10
C ILE A 8 5.54 3.47 -8.80
N HIS A 9 4.77 3.97 -7.86
CA HIS A 9 4.61 3.42 -6.52
C HIS A 9 3.24 2.72 -6.38
N SER A 10 3.24 1.38 -6.29
CA SER A 10 2.00 0.59 -6.24
C SER A 10 2.24 -0.83 -5.70
N ASN A 11 1.20 -1.66 -5.65
CA ASN A 11 1.36 -3.12 -5.61
C ASN A 11 2.33 -3.59 -6.69
N HIS A 12 3.16 -4.57 -6.33
CA HIS A 12 4.10 -5.21 -7.24
C HIS A 12 3.41 -5.71 -8.51
N CYS A 13 3.99 -5.47 -9.68
CA CYS A 13 3.43 -5.80 -10.99
C CYS A 13 3.11 -7.29 -11.21
N LYS A 14 3.70 -8.21 -10.43
CA LYS A 14 3.40 -9.65 -10.49
C LYS A 14 2.40 -10.12 -9.44
N ALA A 15 1.84 -9.22 -8.63
CA ALA A 15 0.80 -9.58 -7.67
C ALA A 15 -0.55 -9.83 -8.36
N PHE A 16 -1.25 -10.89 -7.97
CA PHE A 16 -2.61 -11.21 -8.46
C PHE A 16 -3.67 -10.35 -7.75
N THR A 17 -3.53 -9.03 -7.84
CA THR A 17 -4.48 -8.02 -7.33
C THR A 17 -4.91 -7.08 -8.47
N GLY A 18 -5.98 -6.31 -8.27
CA GLY A 18 -6.42 -5.32 -9.24
C GLY A 18 -5.35 -4.26 -9.54
N PHE A 19 -4.71 -3.71 -8.49
CA PHE A 19 -3.59 -2.79 -8.64
C PHE A 19 -2.34 -3.46 -9.23
N GLY A 20 -2.02 -4.71 -8.87
CA GLY A 20 -0.89 -5.43 -9.46
C GLY A 20 -1.06 -5.63 -10.97
N LYS A 21 -2.25 -6.08 -11.40
CA LYS A 21 -2.61 -6.24 -12.82
C LYS A 21 -2.58 -4.89 -13.56
N HIS A 22 -3.15 -3.85 -12.95
CA HIS A 22 -3.08 -2.50 -13.48
C HIS A 22 -1.62 -2.05 -13.69
N THR A 23 -0.82 -2.03 -12.62
CA THR A 23 0.58 -1.61 -12.63
C THR A 23 1.41 -2.37 -13.66
N LYS A 24 1.22 -3.70 -13.79
CA LYS A 24 1.83 -4.50 -14.86
C LYS A 24 1.53 -3.94 -16.25
N ASN A 25 0.27 -3.67 -16.54
CA ASN A 25 -0.17 -3.20 -17.85
C ASN A 25 0.45 -1.84 -18.17
N ILE A 26 0.46 -0.91 -17.20
CA ILE A 26 1.02 0.44 -17.42
C ILE A 26 2.53 0.39 -17.60
N LEU A 27 3.24 -0.37 -16.77
CA LEU A 27 4.68 -0.54 -16.87
C LEU A 27 5.08 -1.11 -18.23
N ILE A 28 4.37 -2.14 -18.70
CA ILE A 28 4.58 -2.73 -20.03
C ILE A 28 4.31 -1.70 -21.13
N HIS A 29 3.20 -0.96 -21.05
CA HIS A 29 2.85 0.08 -22.02
C HIS A 29 3.95 1.14 -22.11
N LEU A 30 4.27 1.79 -20.99
CA LEU A 30 5.26 2.86 -20.93
C LEU A 30 6.65 2.35 -21.36
N GLN A 31 7.04 1.13 -20.97
CA GLN A 31 8.33 0.56 -21.39
C GLN A 31 8.40 0.39 -22.91
N LYS A 32 7.31 -0.06 -23.54
CA LYS A 32 7.24 -0.23 -25.01
C LYS A 32 7.35 1.10 -25.75
N THR A 33 6.89 2.21 -25.17
CA THR A 33 7.01 3.54 -25.81
C THR A 33 8.47 3.98 -25.96
N GLY A 34 9.36 3.55 -25.06
CA GLY A 34 10.75 4.01 -25.00
C GLY A 34 10.90 5.52 -24.72
N LYS A 35 9.84 6.20 -24.25
CA LYS A 35 9.84 7.65 -23.96
C LYS A 35 10.33 7.98 -22.55
N TYR A 36 10.20 7.06 -21.61
CA TYR A 36 10.43 7.30 -20.18
C TYR A 36 11.49 6.35 -19.60
N ASP A 37 12.17 6.80 -18.55
CA ASP A 37 12.99 5.94 -17.70
C ASP A 37 12.15 5.50 -16.50
N ILE A 38 11.82 4.22 -16.43
CA ILE A 38 10.80 3.71 -15.49
C ILE A 38 11.46 3.11 -14.25
N VAL A 39 10.92 3.46 -13.08
CA VAL A 39 11.26 2.83 -11.80
C VAL A 39 9.99 2.35 -11.11
N GLU A 40 9.90 1.05 -10.82
CA GLU A 40 8.83 0.47 -10.00
C GLU A 40 9.23 0.48 -8.52
N PHE A 41 8.38 1.04 -7.67
CA PHE A 41 8.48 0.96 -6.22
C PHE A 41 7.37 0.04 -5.68
N SER A 42 7.77 -1.17 -5.32
CA SER A 42 6.90 -2.33 -5.11
C SER A 42 6.44 -2.47 -3.66
N ASN A 43 5.15 -2.24 -3.41
CA ASN A 43 4.52 -2.40 -2.11
C ASN A 43 4.68 -3.82 -1.54
N GLY A 44 5.02 -3.90 -0.26
CA GLY A 44 5.15 -5.16 0.49
C GLY A 44 6.36 -6.02 0.09
N ILE A 45 7.26 -5.52 -0.77
CA ILE A 45 8.51 -6.20 -1.13
C ILE A 45 9.67 -5.58 -0.36
N ARG A 46 10.61 -6.41 0.10
CA ARG A 46 11.81 -5.93 0.82
C ARG A 46 12.75 -5.20 -0.13
N TRP A 47 13.37 -4.13 0.37
CA TRP A 47 14.44 -3.42 -0.29
C TRP A 47 15.57 -4.40 -0.66
N GLY A 48 16.02 -4.37 -1.91
CA GLY A 48 17.03 -5.24 -2.47
C GLY A 48 16.58 -6.67 -2.78
N ASP A 49 15.27 -6.98 -2.77
CA ASP A 49 14.77 -8.33 -3.06
C ASP A 49 15.24 -8.80 -4.46
N PRO A 50 15.99 -9.93 -4.55
CA PRO A 50 16.56 -10.40 -5.81
C PRO A 50 15.54 -10.62 -6.94
N LYS A 51 14.27 -10.91 -6.61
CA LYS A 51 13.24 -11.18 -7.63
C LYS A 51 12.94 -9.98 -8.52
N LEU A 52 13.23 -8.76 -8.03
CA LEU A 52 13.00 -7.51 -8.74
C LEU A 52 14.03 -7.30 -9.87
N LYS A 53 15.20 -7.95 -9.80
CA LYS A 53 16.27 -7.84 -10.81
C LYS A 53 15.90 -8.45 -12.18
N ASN A 54 14.87 -9.30 -12.21
CA ASN A 54 14.43 -10.00 -13.41
C ASN A 54 13.32 -9.25 -14.17
N LEU A 55 13.08 -7.99 -13.84
CA LEU A 55 12.13 -7.12 -14.54
C LEU A 55 12.83 -6.32 -15.64
N PRO A 56 12.12 -5.95 -16.71
CA PRO A 56 12.72 -5.20 -17.84
C PRO A 56 12.89 -3.70 -17.54
N TRP A 57 12.54 -3.26 -16.34
CA TRP A 57 12.71 -1.90 -15.80
C TRP A 57 13.36 -1.98 -14.41
N THR A 58 13.86 -0.84 -13.92
CA THR A 58 14.37 -0.74 -12.55
C THR A 58 13.24 -0.97 -11.56
N ALA A 59 13.45 -1.82 -10.56
CA ALA A 59 12.46 -2.09 -9.53
C ALA A 59 13.09 -2.21 -8.15
N GLU A 60 12.41 -1.69 -7.13
CA GLU A 60 12.86 -1.71 -5.74
C GLU A 60 11.69 -1.97 -4.78
N GLY A 61 11.97 -2.61 -3.64
CA GLY A 61 10.97 -2.92 -2.63
C GLY A 61 10.70 -1.76 -1.67
N SER A 62 9.45 -1.62 -1.24
CA SER A 62 9.01 -0.57 -0.31
C SER A 62 9.28 -0.85 1.17
N LEU A 63 9.52 -2.11 1.55
CA LEU A 63 9.81 -2.49 2.94
C LEU A 63 11.30 -2.38 3.25
N PRO A 64 11.70 -1.98 4.46
CA PRO A 64 13.08 -2.05 4.88
C PRO A 64 13.66 -3.47 4.79
N SER A 65 14.96 -3.57 4.50
CA SER A 65 15.68 -4.86 4.51
C SER A 65 16.16 -5.27 5.90
N ASP A 66 16.27 -4.32 6.85
CA ASP A 66 16.71 -4.58 8.23
C ASP A 66 15.66 -5.40 9.00
N PRO A 67 15.99 -6.65 9.43
CA PRO A 67 15.09 -7.48 10.20
C PRO A 67 14.66 -6.88 11.54
N ASN A 68 15.51 -6.08 12.20
CA ASN A 68 15.20 -5.48 13.49
C ASN A 68 14.17 -4.37 13.35
N LEU A 69 14.35 -3.47 12.37
CA LEU A 69 13.38 -2.46 12.02
C LEU A 69 12.03 -3.08 11.62
N LEU A 70 12.04 -4.13 10.79
CA LEU A 70 10.81 -4.86 10.42
C LEU A 70 10.11 -5.45 11.65
N LYS A 71 10.87 -6.05 12.58
CA LYS A 71 10.29 -6.60 13.82
C LYS A 71 9.64 -5.49 14.66
N LYS A 72 10.28 -4.33 14.77
CA LYS A 72 9.73 -3.16 15.48
C LYS A 72 8.44 -2.66 14.83
N LEU A 73 8.43 -2.49 13.52
CA LEU A 73 7.25 -2.05 12.76
C LEU A 73 6.09 -3.04 12.92
N ASN A 74 6.38 -4.34 12.90
CA ASN A 74 5.36 -5.40 13.06
C ASN A 74 4.77 -5.51 14.48
N GLN A 75 5.29 -4.78 15.47
CA GLN A 75 4.66 -4.70 16.79
C GLN A 75 3.38 -3.86 16.77
N ASP A 76 3.25 -2.95 15.81
CA ASP A 76 2.07 -2.12 15.60
C ASP A 76 1.48 -2.39 14.21
N PRO A 77 0.25 -2.94 14.11
CA PRO A 77 -0.40 -3.21 12.83
C PRO A 77 -0.51 -2.00 11.90
N GLN A 78 -0.66 -0.78 12.44
CA GLN A 78 -0.75 0.45 11.65
C GLN A 78 0.61 0.81 11.04
N LEU A 79 1.69 0.73 11.83
CA LEU A 79 3.05 0.96 11.34
C LEU A 79 3.47 -0.10 10.34
N ALA A 80 3.15 -1.37 10.59
CA ALA A 80 3.41 -2.46 9.66
C ALA A 80 2.72 -2.23 8.30
N ARG A 81 1.46 -1.77 8.33
CA ARG A 81 0.69 -1.44 7.12
C ARG A 81 1.30 -0.25 6.38
N SER A 82 1.61 0.83 7.09
CA SER A 82 2.24 2.04 6.54
C SER A 82 3.58 1.72 5.87
N ALA A 83 4.42 0.92 6.54
CA ALA A 83 5.69 0.45 5.99
C ALA A 83 5.49 -0.43 4.75
N GLY A 84 4.45 -1.28 4.73
CA GLY A 84 4.06 -2.05 3.56
C GLY A 84 3.75 -1.18 2.34
N TYR A 85 3.19 0.00 2.56
CA TYR A 85 2.96 1.05 1.56
C TYR A 85 4.15 2.01 1.38
N GLY A 86 5.34 1.65 1.88
CA GLY A 86 6.57 2.37 1.58
C GLY A 86 6.86 3.61 2.45
N SER A 87 6.12 3.87 3.53
CA SER A 87 6.33 5.06 4.37
C SER A 87 7.76 5.25 4.86
N GLU A 88 8.45 4.15 5.13
CA GLU A 88 9.82 4.14 5.66
C GLU A 88 10.89 4.34 4.60
N MET A 89 10.60 3.98 3.34
CA MET A 89 11.61 3.87 2.28
C MET A 89 11.40 4.87 1.15
N ILE A 90 10.28 5.61 1.14
CA ILE A 90 9.95 6.54 0.07
C ILE A 90 11.00 7.64 -0.09
N ASP A 91 11.44 8.28 1.00
CA ASP A 91 12.41 9.38 0.91
C ASP A 91 13.76 8.87 0.35
N LYS A 92 14.18 7.67 0.78
CA LYS A 92 15.39 7.02 0.29
C LYS A 92 15.34 6.76 -1.20
N ILE A 93 14.21 6.29 -1.73
CA ILE A 93 14.12 6.01 -3.18
C ILE A 93 13.99 7.29 -4.01
N ILE A 94 13.29 8.30 -3.52
CA ILE A 94 13.22 9.61 -4.18
C ILE A 94 14.62 10.24 -4.25
N GLU A 95 15.41 10.18 -3.18
CA GLU A 95 16.79 10.67 -3.15
C GLU A 95 17.72 9.90 -4.08
N ARG A 96 17.60 8.56 -4.10
CA ARG A 96 18.44 7.70 -4.95
C ARG A 96 18.13 7.89 -6.43
N GLU A 97 16.85 7.87 -6.77
CA GLU A 97 16.43 7.83 -8.17
C GLU A 97 16.34 9.21 -8.80
N LYS A 98 16.07 10.24 -8.00
CA LYS A 98 15.84 11.61 -8.47
C LYS A 98 14.81 11.65 -9.62
N PRO A 99 13.57 11.14 -9.42
CA PRO A 99 12.58 11.09 -10.48
C PRO A 99 12.11 12.49 -10.89
N ASP A 100 11.76 12.66 -12.16
CA ASP A 100 11.07 13.87 -12.64
C ASP A 100 9.56 13.80 -12.28
N VAL A 101 9.01 12.58 -12.12
CA VAL A 101 7.62 12.32 -11.74
C VAL A 101 7.53 11.24 -10.67
N TYR A 102 6.80 11.53 -9.58
CA TYR A 102 6.29 10.54 -8.63
C TYR A 102 4.82 10.24 -8.92
N MET A 103 4.48 8.96 -9.10
CA MET A 103 3.10 8.50 -9.32
C MET A 103 2.73 7.44 -8.27
N GLY A 104 1.85 7.79 -7.34
CA GLY A 104 1.26 6.87 -6.37
C GLY A 104 -0.03 6.23 -6.90
N ILE A 105 -0.06 4.91 -6.99
CA ILE A 105 -1.21 4.11 -7.44
C ILE A 105 -1.61 3.10 -6.38
N GLU A 106 -2.59 3.44 -5.54
CA GLU A 106 -3.14 2.60 -4.48
C GLU A 106 -4.40 3.28 -3.93
N ASP A 107 -5.08 2.67 -2.96
CA ASP A 107 -6.03 3.38 -2.11
C ASP A 107 -5.40 4.61 -1.43
N ILE A 108 -6.19 5.69 -1.27
CA ILE A 108 -5.69 7.01 -0.86
C ILE A 108 -4.93 7.01 0.48
N TRP A 109 -5.33 6.16 1.43
CA TRP A 109 -4.70 6.06 2.75
C TRP A 109 -3.28 5.50 2.71
N ALA A 110 -2.88 4.86 1.60
CA ALA A 110 -1.49 4.42 1.42
C ALA A 110 -0.52 5.60 1.31
N PHE A 111 -1.03 6.78 0.96
CA PHE A 111 -0.25 8.00 0.75
C PHE A 111 -0.48 9.05 1.85
N SER A 112 -1.03 8.65 3.00
CA SER A 112 -1.21 9.56 4.13
C SER A 112 0.12 10.19 4.55
N GLY A 113 0.14 11.52 4.64
CA GLY A 113 1.34 12.31 4.98
C GLY A 113 2.31 12.56 3.82
N TYR A 114 2.08 12.01 2.63
CA TYR A 114 3.00 12.22 1.49
C TYR A 114 2.97 13.65 0.96
N THR A 115 1.81 14.31 1.01
CA THR A 115 1.65 15.73 0.63
C THR A 115 2.47 16.69 1.49
N GLU A 116 2.95 16.23 2.65
CA GLU A 116 3.79 17.00 3.58
C GLU A 116 5.28 16.71 3.41
N LYS A 117 5.67 15.81 2.50
CA LYS A 117 7.08 15.50 2.25
C LYS A 117 7.79 16.71 1.63
N THR A 118 9.03 16.92 2.04
CA THR A 118 9.86 18.07 1.61
C THR A 118 10.09 18.13 0.09
N TRP A 119 10.00 16.99 -0.60
CA TRP A 119 10.13 16.87 -2.05
C TRP A 119 8.80 16.97 -2.81
N TRP A 120 7.63 16.88 -2.15
CA TRP A 120 6.33 16.74 -2.81
C TRP A 120 6.04 17.87 -3.80
N ASN A 121 6.33 19.11 -3.40
CA ASN A 121 6.11 20.29 -4.24
C ASN A 121 7.31 20.66 -5.12
N LYS A 122 8.43 19.93 -5.00
CA LYS A 122 9.66 20.16 -5.77
C LYS A 122 9.75 19.29 -7.03
N ILE A 123 8.94 18.24 -7.12
CA ILE A 123 8.82 17.37 -8.30
C ILE A 123 7.36 17.29 -8.76
N ASN A 124 7.13 16.71 -9.93
CA ASN A 124 5.77 16.42 -10.37
C ASN A 124 5.21 15.23 -9.58
N CYS A 125 4.18 15.47 -8.78
CA CYS A 125 3.47 14.41 -8.04
C CYS A 125 2.09 14.15 -8.62
N MET A 126 1.74 12.87 -8.74
CA MET A 126 0.46 12.37 -9.18
C MET A 126 -0.05 11.29 -8.22
N ILE A 127 -1.34 11.36 -7.88
CA ILE A 127 -2.05 10.29 -7.19
C ILE A 127 -3.13 9.75 -8.12
N TRP A 128 -3.15 8.42 -8.26
CA TRP A 128 -4.09 7.69 -9.09
C TRP A 128 -4.76 6.58 -8.28
N THR A 129 -5.94 6.87 -7.72
CA THR A 129 -6.49 6.11 -6.60
C THR A 129 -7.92 5.62 -6.85
N THR A 130 -8.33 4.65 -6.04
CA THR A 130 -9.73 4.24 -5.88
C THR A 130 -10.37 4.98 -4.71
N LEU A 131 -11.55 5.55 -4.97
CA LEU A 131 -12.45 6.11 -3.96
C LEU A 131 -13.85 5.61 -4.28
N ASP A 132 -14.37 4.72 -3.45
CA ASP A 132 -15.57 3.94 -3.80
C ASP A 132 -16.79 4.28 -2.92
N SER A 133 -16.63 5.17 -1.94
CA SER A 133 -17.57 5.38 -0.85
C SER A 133 -17.94 6.85 -0.69
N LEU A 134 -19.20 7.10 -0.27
CA LEU A 134 -19.68 8.43 0.13
C LEU A 134 -20.10 8.43 1.60
N PRO A 135 -19.97 9.54 2.35
CA PRO A 135 -19.18 10.72 1.99
C PRO A 135 -17.71 10.33 1.71
N ILE A 136 -17.04 11.11 0.86
CA ILE A 136 -15.62 10.86 0.55
C ILE A 136 -14.82 10.91 1.85
N LEU A 137 -13.83 10.02 1.97
CA LEU A 137 -12.92 9.95 3.11
C LEU A 137 -12.38 11.35 3.47
N PRO A 138 -12.46 11.77 4.75
CA PRO A 138 -11.96 13.08 5.18
C PRO A 138 -10.51 13.34 4.79
N ASP A 139 -9.64 12.32 4.89
CA ASP A 139 -8.24 12.43 4.48
C ASP A 139 -8.08 12.69 2.99
N ALA A 140 -8.94 12.10 2.15
CA ALA A 140 -8.93 12.35 0.71
C ALA A 140 -9.38 13.78 0.38
N ILE A 141 -10.39 14.29 1.09
CA ILE A 141 -10.84 15.68 0.97
C ILE A 141 -9.72 16.64 1.40
N LYS A 142 -9.06 16.36 2.53
CA LYS A 142 -7.97 17.18 3.06
C LYS A 142 -6.75 17.19 2.14
N ALA A 143 -6.43 16.06 1.52
CA ALA A 143 -5.30 15.94 0.61
C ALA A 143 -5.57 16.53 -0.78
N ALA A 144 -6.82 16.52 -1.25
CA ALA A 144 -7.21 16.98 -2.59
C ALA A 144 -6.61 18.34 -3.02
N PRO A 145 -6.66 19.42 -2.22
CA PRO A 145 -6.09 20.71 -2.63
C PRO A 145 -4.55 20.70 -2.75
N LYS A 146 -3.88 19.73 -2.10
CA LYS A 146 -2.41 19.57 -2.13
C LYS A 146 -1.93 18.64 -3.25
N ILE A 147 -2.85 17.93 -3.92
CA ILE A 147 -2.52 17.01 -5.02
C ILE A 147 -2.88 17.69 -6.35
N LYS A 148 -1.88 18.21 -7.05
CA LYS A 148 -2.07 18.89 -8.35
C LYS A 148 -2.61 17.96 -9.44
N ASN A 149 -2.07 16.74 -9.51
CA ASN A 149 -2.46 15.72 -10.49
C ASN A 149 -3.22 14.61 -9.76
N TYR A 150 -4.52 14.81 -9.55
CA TYR A 150 -5.35 13.88 -8.78
C TYR A 150 -6.34 13.14 -9.67
N TYR A 151 -6.15 11.83 -9.80
CA TYR A 151 -6.97 10.96 -10.63
C TYR A 151 -7.66 9.87 -9.84
N THR A 152 -8.95 9.66 -10.13
CA THR A 152 -9.78 8.62 -9.53
C THR A 152 -10.16 7.56 -10.57
N TRP A 153 -10.27 6.30 -10.17
CA TRP A 153 -10.57 5.20 -11.10
C TRP A 153 -12.00 5.20 -11.67
N ALA A 154 -12.94 5.88 -11.00
CA ALA A 154 -14.34 5.96 -11.40
C ALA A 154 -14.86 7.40 -11.36
N SER A 155 -15.80 7.73 -12.25
CA SER A 155 -16.41 9.07 -12.30
C SER A 155 -17.19 9.41 -11.04
N PHE A 156 -17.63 8.40 -10.30
CA PHE A 156 -18.30 8.51 -9.01
C PHE A 156 -17.56 9.44 -8.02
N ALA A 157 -16.27 9.19 -7.80
CA ALA A 157 -15.47 9.98 -6.87
C ALA A 157 -15.15 11.37 -7.41
N GLN A 158 -14.86 11.48 -8.72
CA GLN A 158 -14.68 12.77 -9.38
C GLN A 158 -15.90 13.66 -9.17
N LYS A 159 -17.12 13.17 -9.46
CA LYS A 159 -18.37 13.94 -9.29
C LYS A 159 -18.51 14.47 -7.87
N SER A 160 -18.20 13.64 -6.86
CA SER A 160 -18.32 14.03 -5.45
C SER A 160 -17.24 15.00 -4.98
N LEU A 161 -16.02 14.94 -5.53
CA LEU A 161 -14.95 15.88 -5.19
C LEU A 161 -15.16 17.23 -5.91
N ASN A 162 -15.60 17.20 -7.16
CA ASN A 162 -15.91 18.41 -7.92
C ASN A 162 -17.08 19.19 -7.31
N SER A 163 -18.10 18.49 -6.76
CA SER A 163 -19.24 19.17 -6.11
C SER A 163 -18.87 19.93 -4.84
N ILE A 164 -17.70 19.67 -4.26
CA ILE A 164 -17.14 20.39 -3.11
C ILE A 164 -15.98 21.32 -3.50
N GLY A 165 -15.86 21.67 -4.78
CA GLY A 165 -14.92 22.66 -5.31
C GLY A 165 -13.56 22.13 -5.76
N GLN A 166 -13.34 20.80 -5.78
CA GLN A 166 -12.08 20.19 -6.22
C GLN A 166 -12.11 19.84 -7.72
N GLU A 167 -12.39 20.82 -8.59
CA GLU A 167 -12.62 20.62 -10.04
C GLU A 167 -11.41 20.06 -10.81
N HIS A 168 -10.20 20.17 -10.25
CA HIS A 168 -8.98 19.62 -10.82
C HIS A 168 -8.90 18.10 -10.74
N VAL A 169 -9.69 17.47 -9.86
CA VAL A 169 -9.79 16.02 -9.77
C VAL A 169 -10.45 15.48 -11.04
N LYS A 170 -9.82 14.47 -11.65
CA LYS A 170 -10.30 13.86 -12.90
C LYS A 170 -10.42 12.34 -12.75
N THR A 171 -11.14 11.72 -13.67
CA THR A 171 -11.19 10.27 -13.78
C THR A 171 -10.13 9.80 -14.78
N LEU A 172 -9.29 8.89 -14.32
CA LEU A 172 -8.42 8.08 -15.16
C LEU A 172 -8.67 6.63 -14.73
N ARG A 173 -9.23 5.80 -15.61
CA ARG A 173 -9.66 4.44 -15.22
C ARG A 173 -8.47 3.49 -15.16
N GLY A 174 -8.53 2.51 -14.29
CA GLY A 174 -7.54 1.44 -14.27
C GLY A 174 -7.50 0.68 -15.60
N SER A 175 -6.33 0.54 -16.21
CA SER A 175 -6.17 -0.18 -17.48
C SER A 175 -6.47 -1.68 -17.37
N LEU A 176 -6.99 -2.25 -18.46
CA LEU A 176 -7.24 -3.67 -18.65
C LEU A 176 -6.64 -4.14 -19.97
N ASP A 177 -5.90 -5.26 -19.94
CA ASP A 177 -5.49 -5.96 -21.16
C ASP A 177 -6.72 -6.64 -21.77
N THR A 178 -7.11 -6.21 -22.96
CA THR A 178 -8.31 -6.65 -23.66
C THR A 178 -8.08 -7.87 -24.55
N SER A 179 -6.82 -8.31 -24.70
CA SER A 179 -6.46 -9.41 -25.60
C SER A 179 -6.76 -10.80 -25.03
N HIS A 180 -6.80 -10.94 -23.70
CA HIS A 180 -7.01 -12.23 -23.04
C HIS A 180 -8.47 -12.68 -23.01
N PHE A 181 -9.42 -11.75 -23.11
CA PHE A 181 -10.85 -12.04 -22.96
C PHE A 181 -11.60 -11.82 -24.26
N TYR A 182 -12.27 -12.87 -24.74
CA TYR A 182 -13.02 -12.84 -25.98
C TYR A 182 -14.07 -13.93 -26.01
N ARG A 183 -15.15 -13.68 -26.74
CA ARG A 183 -16.21 -14.65 -26.98
C ARG A 183 -15.68 -15.80 -27.83
N PHE A 184 -15.87 -17.04 -27.38
CA PHE A 184 -15.66 -18.24 -28.18
C PHE A 184 -16.80 -18.46 -29.19
N LYS A 185 -16.52 -19.21 -30.24
CA LYS A 185 -17.58 -19.69 -31.16
C LYS A 185 -18.57 -20.56 -30.40
N ASP A 186 -19.83 -20.58 -30.85
CA ASP A 186 -20.91 -21.29 -30.16
C ASP A 186 -20.60 -22.78 -30.01
N GLU A 187 -19.99 -23.43 -31.00
CA GLU A 187 -19.58 -24.83 -30.94
C GLU A 187 -18.52 -25.06 -29.85
N GLN A 188 -17.50 -24.19 -29.76
CA GLN A 188 -16.45 -24.28 -28.74
C GLN A 188 -17.01 -24.07 -27.33
N ARG A 189 -18.02 -23.23 -27.19
CA ARG A 189 -18.71 -23.02 -25.90
C ARG A 189 -19.50 -24.27 -25.49
N LEU A 190 -20.11 -24.96 -26.44
CA LEU A 190 -20.81 -26.22 -26.19
C LEU A 190 -19.84 -27.35 -25.81
N GLU A 191 -18.72 -27.49 -26.53
CA GLU A 191 -17.64 -28.43 -26.19
C GLU A 191 -17.08 -28.15 -24.77
N LEU A 192 -16.92 -26.87 -24.42
CA LEU A 192 -16.46 -26.47 -23.11
C LEU A 192 -17.48 -26.81 -22.00
N ARG A 193 -18.78 -26.67 -22.25
CA ARG A 193 -19.83 -27.11 -21.33
C ARG A 193 -19.83 -28.62 -21.16
N GLU A 194 -19.70 -29.37 -22.25
CA GLU A 194 -19.63 -30.83 -22.24
C GLU A 194 -18.46 -31.34 -21.38
N ARG A 195 -17.27 -30.71 -21.49
CA ARG A 195 -16.08 -31.02 -20.68
C ARG A 195 -16.34 -31.04 -19.17
N TYR A 196 -17.30 -30.23 -18.71
CA TYR A 196 -17.65 -30.09 -17.29
C TYR A 196 -19.05 -30.61 -16.96
N ASN A 197 -19.65 -31.43 -17.84
CA ASN A 197 -20.99 -32.00 -17.65
C ASN A 197 -22.08 -30.93 -17.42
N ILE A 198 -21.96 -29.80 -18.10
CA ILE A 198 -22.99 -28.74 -18.12
C ILE A 198 -23.87 -28.98 -19.35
N ALA A 199 -25.19 -29.05 -19.15
CA ALA A 199 -26.10 -29.32 -20.24
C ALA A 199 -26.17 -28.10 -21.20
N PRO A 200 -26.35 -28.31 -22.51
CA PRO A 200 -26.46 -27.22 -23.49
C PRO A 200 -27.56 -26.21 -23.15
N ASP A 201 -28.66 -26.68 -22.54
CA ASP A 201 -29.84 -25.89 -22.16
C ASP A 201 -29.80 -25.35 -20.73
N ASP A 202 -28.74 -25.63 -19.95
CA ASP A 202 -28.55 -25.00 -18.64
C ASP A 202 -28.36 -23.48 -18.83
N PHE A 203 -29.09 -22.68 -18.04
CA PHE A 203 -28.89 -21.23 -17.97
C PHE A 203 -27.88 -20.89 -16.88
N ILE A 204 -26.65 -20.56 -17.28
CA ILE A 204 -25.53 -20.35 -16.37
C ILE A 204 -25.39 -18.87 -16.01
N ILE A 205 -25.62 -18.56 -14.74
CA ILE A 205 -25.44 -17.22 -14.16
C ILE A 205 -24.07 -17.20 -13.49
N GLY A 206 -23.17 -16.33 -13.94
CA GLY A 206 -21.81 -16.26 -13.40
C GLY A 206 -21.59 -15.09 -12.45
N PHE A 207 -20.76 -15.33 -11.43
CA PHE A 207 -20.19 -14.27 -10.58
C PHE A 207 -18.73 -14.58 -10.26
N VAL A 208 -17.84 -13.68 -10.69
CA VAL A 208 -16.37 -13.76 -10.49
C VAL A 208 -16.00 -12.71 -9.46
N PHE A 209 -15.51 -13.13 -8.30
CA PHE A 209 -15.21 -12.24 -7.20
C PHE A 209 -14.27 -12.88 -6.18
N ARG A 210 -13.59 -12.04 -5.39
CA ARG A 210 -13.00 -12.47 -4.12
C ARG A 210 -14.07 -12.45 -3.05
N ASN A 211 -14.20 -13.50 -2.23
CA ASN A 211 -15.24 -13.57 -1.21
C ASN A 211 -14.99 -12.57 -0.07
N GLN A 212 -15.47 -11.34 -0.27
CA GLN A 212 -15.38 -10.24 0.67
C GLN A 212 -16.79 -9.77 1.03
N LEU A 213 -16.98 -9.23 2.24
CA LEU A 213 -18.30 -8.83 2.73
C LEU A 213 -19.01 -7.81 1.83
N ARG A 214 -18.25 -6.97 1.11
CA ARG A 214 -18.78 -6.02 0.12
C ARG A 214 -19.40 -6.64 -1.14
N LYS A 215 -19.30 -7.96 -1.33
CA LYS A 215 -19.74 -8.68 -2.55
C LYS A 215 -21.16 -9.26 -2.50
N SER A 216 -22.08 -8.64 -1.76
CA SER A 216 -23.53 -8.89 -1.73
C SER A 216 -24.02 -10.32 -2.05
N VAL A 217 -23.29 -11.36 -1.62
CA VAL A 217 -23.56 -12.76 -1.93
C VAL A 217 -24.93 -13.20 -1.41
N PRO A 218 -25.36 -12.80 -0.20
CA PRO A 218 -26.72 -13.10 0.26
C PRO A 218 -27.80 -12.58 -0.69
N ASN A 219 -27.64 -11.37 -1.23
CA ASN A 219 -28.60 -10.74 -2.13
C ASN A 219 -28.62 -11.45 -3.50
N LEU A 220 -27.45 -11.88 -4.01
CA LEU A 220 -27.36 -12.70 -5.21
C LEU A 220 -28.11 -14.01 -5.06
N LEU A 221 -27.89 -14.73 -3.96
CA LEU A 221 -28.53 -16.01 -3.67
C LEU A 221 -30.05 -15.86 -3.56
N GLU A 222 -30.52 -14.79 -2.90
CA GLU A 222 -31.95 -14.48 -2.82
C GLU A 222 -32.54 -14.17 -4.20
N GLY A 223 -31.86 -13.36 -5.01
CA GLY A 223 -32.32 -13.05 -6.37
C GLY A 223 -32.34 -14.28 -7.28
N PHE A 224 -31.35 -15.16 -7.14
CA PHE A 224 -31.30 -16.46 -7.84
C PHE A 224 -32.46 -17.37 -7.43
N LYS A 225 -32.78 -17.46 -6.12
CA LYS A 225 -33.93 -18.22 -5.61
C LYS A 225 -35.23 -17.71 -6.23
N ILE A 226 -35.48 -16.41 -6.17
CA ILE A 226 -36.68 -15.78 -6.73
C ILE A 226 -36.78 -16.07 -8.24
N PHE A 227 -35.67 -15.92 -8.97
CA PHE A 227 -35.63 -16.23 -10.40
C PHE A 227 -36.00 -17.68 -10.71
N CYS A 228 -35.42 -18.65 -9.99
CA CYS A 228 -35.72 -20.07 -10.19
C CYS A 228 -37.18 -20.40 -9.89
N GLN A 229 -37.77 -19.80 -8.84
CA GLN A 229 -39.18 -19.99 -8.49
C GLN A 229 -40.13 -19.44 -9.56
N GLN A 230 -39.76 -18.30 -10.16
CA GLN A 230 -40.56 -17.68 -11.23
C GLN A 230 -40.36 -18.34 -12.59
N ASN A 231 -39.23 -19.04 -12.79
CA ASN A 231 -38.85 -19.65 -14.07
C ASN A 231 -38.41 -21.11 -13.85
N PRO A 232 -39.33 -22.02 -13.45
CA PRO A 232 -38.99 -23.39 -13.07
C PRO A 232 -38.39 -24.22 -14.21
N THR A 233 -38.62 -23.85 -15.46
CA THR A 233 -38.10 -24.51 -16.67
C THR A 233 -36.75 -23.94 -17.15
N SER A 234 -36.13 -23.03 -16.39
CA SER A 234 -34.89 -22.37 -16.81
C SER A 234 -33.63 -23.22 -16.72
N ASN A 235 -33.69 -24.37 -16.03
CA ASN A 235 -32.52 -25.20 -15.70
C ASN A 235 -31.34 -24.37 -15.16
N ALA A 236 -31.65 -23.31 -14.41
CA ALA A 236 -30.66 -22.32 -14.03
C ALA A 236 -29.67 -22.84 -12.99
N LYS A 237 -28.40 -22.51 -13.20
CA LYS A 237 -27.29 -22.78 -12.27
C LYS A 237 -26.52 -21.50 -12.00
N LEU A 238 -26.02 -21.37 -10.77
CA LEU A 238 -25.20 -20.24 -10.34
C LEU A 238 -23.74 -20.68 -10.23
N LEU A 239 -22.87 -20.14 -11.08
CA LEU A 239 -21.43 -20.38 -11.09
C LEU A 239 -20.71 -19.29 -10.29
N LEU A 240 -20.16 -19.68 -9.14
CA LEU A 240 -19.39 -18.81 -8.25
C LEU A 240 -17.90 -19.09 -8.41
N HIS A 241 -17.20 -18.23 -9.14
CA HIS A 241 -15.74 -18.26 -9.21
C HIS A 241 -15.16 -17.42 -8.07
N THR A 242 -14.90 -18.08 -6.94
CA THR A 242 -14.43 -17.46 -5.70
C THR A 242 -13.71 -18.47 -4.80
N HIS A 243 -12.94 -17.99 -3.82
CA HIS A 243 -12.54 -18.81 -2.68
C HIS A 243 -13.72 -19.01 -1.73
N TRP A 244 -13.95 -20.24 -1.28
CA TRP A 244 -15.03 -20.56 -0.34
C TRP A 244 -14.57 -20.56 1.13
N GLY A 245 -13.26 -20.49 1.39
CA GLY A 245 -12.66 -20.49 2.72
C GLY A 245 -12.48 -19.11 3.38
N GLU A 246 -12.95 -18.02 2.76
CA GLU A 246 -12.90 -16.65 3.32
C GLU A 246 -14.26 -15.94 3.14
N GLY A 247 -14.52 -14.87 3.90
CA GLY A 247 -15.66 -13.99 3.68
C GLY A 247 -17.02 -14.58 4.08
N TRP A 248 -17.97 -14.59 3.12
CA TRP A 248 -19.32 -15.10 3.34
C TRP A 248 -19.31 -16.62 3.50
N ASP A 249 -20.03 -17.12 4.51
CA ASP A 249 -20.31 -18.55 4.70
C ASP A 249 -21.41 -19.00 3.71
N ILE A 250 -20.99 -19.21 2.45
CA ILE A 250 -21.90 -19.56 1.35
C ILE A 250 -22.66 -20.87 1.63
N PRO A 251 -22.04 -21.97 2.13
CA PRO A 251 -22.76 -23.20 2.45
C PRO A 251 -23.91 -22.97 3.44
N ARG A 252 -23.67 -22.20 4.51
CA ARG A 252 -24.72 -21.86 5.48
C ARG A 252 -25.82 -20.99 4.86
N LEU A 253 -25.47 -20.03 4.02
CA LEU A 253 -26.44 -19.18 3.32
C LEU A 253 -27.32 -19.99 2.35
N LEU A 254 -26.76 -21.00 1.67
CA LEU A 254 -27.54 -21.90 0.82
C LEU A 254 -28.57 -22.70 1.63
N GLN A 255 -28.16 -23.22 2.79
CA GLN A 255 -29.06 -23.93 3.70
C GLN A 255 -30.16 -23.00 4.25
N GLU A 256 -29.79 -21.81 4.74
CA GLU A 256 -30.73 -20.80 5.26
C GLU A 256 -31.78 -20.43 4.21
N LYS A 257 -31.36 -20.29 2.96
CA LYS A 257 -32.23 -19.90 1.85
C LYS A 257 -32.91 -21.09 1.16
N GLU A 258 -32.71 -22.32 1.62
CA GLU A 258 -33.28 -23.53 1.00
C GLU A 258 -32.94 -23.65 -0.50
N ILE A 259 -31.71 -23.28 -0.87
CA ILE A 259 -31.22 -23.41 -2.25
C ILE A 259 -30.53 -24.76 -2.39
N ASP A 260 -30.96 -25.55 -3.37
CA ASP A 260 -30.34 -26.83 -3.70
C ASP A 260 -28.86 -26.64 -4.12
N PRO A 261 -27.89 -27.20 -3.38
CA PRO A 261 -26.47 -27.09 -3.71
C PRO A 261 -26.11 -27.66 -5.09
N THR A 262 -26.93 -28.57 -5.65
CA THR A 262 -26.71 -29.11 -7.01
C THR A 262 -26.84 -28.03 -8.10
N LYS A 263 -27.53 -26.92 -7.80
CA LYS A 263 -27.65 -25.75 -8.68
C LYS A 263 -26.48 -24.78 -8.58
N ILE A 264 -25.54 -25.01 -7.65
CA ILE A 264 -24.40 -24.11 -7.41
C ILE A 264 -23.13 -24.78 -7.92
N LEU A 265 -22.49 -24.15 -8.90
CA LEU A 265 -21.21 -24.55 -9.45
C LEU A 265 -20.11 -23.66 -8.87
N THR A 266 -18.91 -24.20 -8.75
CA THR A 266 -17.70 -23.47 -8.36
C THR A 266 -16.52 -23.86 -9.25
N THR A 267 -15.46 -23.06 -9.20
CA THR A 267 -14.19 -23.36 -9.85
C THR A 267 -13.20 -23.93 -8.85
N TYR A 268 -12.76 -25.15 -9.12
CA TYR A 268 -11.66 -25.81 -8.45
C TYR A 268 -10.38 -25.69 -9.29
N TYR A 269 -9.24 -25.45 -8.64
CA TYR A 269 -7.94 -25.30 -9.27
C TYR A 269 -6.91 -26.20 -8.60
N CYS A 270 -6.11 -26.92 -9.40
CA CYS A 270 -5.02 -27.76 -8.92
C CYS A 270 -3.70 -27.00 -8.90
N LYS A 271 -3.08 -26.88 -7.72
CA LYS A 271 -1.81 -26.17 -7.57
C LYS A 271 -0.61 -26.88 -8.23
N GLU A 272 -0.72 -28.17 -8.54
CA GLU A 272 0.35 -28.98 -9.12
C GLU A 272 0.30 -28.96 -10.65
N CYS A 273 -0.74 -29.53 -11.25
CA CYS A 273 -0.87 -29.60 -12.71
C CYS A 273 -1.43 -28.34 -13.35
N LYS A 274 -1.88 -27.36 -12.55
CA LYS A 274 -2.43 -26.07 -13.02
C LYS A 274 -3.75 -26.17 -13.78
N GLU A 275 -4.36 -27.36 -13.82
CA GLU A 275 -5.70 -27.58 -14.40
C GLU A 275 -6.83 -27.11 -13.49
N TYR A 276 -7.98 -26.82 -14.08
CA TYR A 276 -9.20 -26.41 -13.37
C TYR A 276 -10.41 -27.29 -13.69
N GLU A 277 -11.35 -27.34 -12.75
CA GLU A 277 -12.59 -28.12 -12.85
C GLU A 277 -13.78 -27.28 -12.40
N ILE A 278 -14.88 -27.36 -13.15
CA ILE A 278 -16.17 -26.81 -12.75
C ILE A 278 -17.04 -27.94 -12.24
N LYS A 279 -17.47 -27.85 -10.98
CA LYS A 279 -18.38 -28.79 -10.31
C LYS A 279 -19.03 -28.15 -9.09
N ASN A 280 -19.96 -28.84 -8.45
CA ASN A 280 -20.52 -28.40 -7.18
C ASN A 280 -19.45 -28.33 -6.08
N PHE A 281 -19.63 -27.43 -5.12
CA PHE A 281 -18.72 -27.33 -3.98
C PHE A 281 -18.92 -28.53 -3.05
N THR A 282 -17.85 -29.27 -2.77
CA THR A 282 -17.84 -30.43 -1.86
C THR A 282 -16.80 -30.33 -0.75
N GLY A 283 -16.08 -29.20 -0.66
CA GLY A 283 -15.02 -28.95 0.32
C GLY A 283 -13.76 -28.37 -0.30
N GLU A 284 -12.73 -28.20 0.53
CA GLU A 284 -11.39 -27.72 0.13
C GLU A 284 -10.36 -28.85 0.21
N ASN A 285 -9.24 -28.69 -0.50
CA ASN A 285 -8.12 -29.64 -0.50
C ASN A 285 -8.55 -31.04 -0.95
N LEU A 286 -9.20 -31.11 -2.10
CA LEU A 286 -9.62 -32.34 -2.76
C LEU A 286 -8.46 -32.95 -3.56
N ASP A 287 -8.59 -34.22 -3.89
CA ASP A 287 -7.67 -34.91 -4.79
C ASP A 287 -7.95 -34.48 -6.24
N CYS A 288 -6.89 -34.28 -7.01
CA CYS A 288 -7.01 -33.82 -8.38
C CYS A 288 -7.31 -34.97 -9.34
N ARG A 289 -8.46 -34.92 -10.03
CA ARG A 289 -8.81 -35.92 -11.05
C ARG A 289 -7.88 -35.93 -12.28
N PHE A 290 -7.17 -34.83 -12.53
CA PHE A 290 -6.35 -34.67 -13.74
C PHE A 290 -4.95 -35.27 -13.58
N CYS A 291 -4.30 -35.04 -12.44
CA CYS A 291 -2.95 -35.56 -12.17
C CYS A 291 -2.90 -36.65 -11.09
N GLY A 292 -3.99 -36.93 -10.39
CA GLY A 292 -4.05 -37.87 -9.28
C GLY A 292 -3.44 -37.37 -7.97
N GLY A 293 -2.97 -36.11 -7.92
CA GLY A 293 -2.32 -35.55 -6.73
C GLY A 293 -3.27 -35.37 -5.55
N GLU A 294 -2.86 -35.84 -4.37
CA GLU A 294 -3.66 -35.80 -3.14
C GLU A 294 -3.75 -34.40 -2.52
N LYS A 295 -4.97 -33.94 -2.19
CA LYS A 295 -5.20 -32.64 -1.52
C LYS A 295 -4.57 -31.43 -2.26
N THR A 296 -4.57 -31.50 -3.59
CA THR A 296 -3.94 -30.51 -4.45
C THR A 296 -4.95 -29.52 -5.05
N GLN A 297 -6.23 -29.87 -5.04
CA GLN A 297 -7.31 -29.11 -5.63
C GLN A 297 -8.04 -28.28 -4.55
N SER A 298 -8.10 -26.96 -4.74
CA SER A 298 -8.82 -26.04 -3.84
C SER A 298 -9.62 -25.05 -4.69
N THR A 299 -10.54 -24.31 -4.07
CA THR A 299 -11.15 -23.17 -4.77
C THR A 299 -10.10 -22.04 -4.96
N THR A 300 -10.29 -21.22 -6.00
CA THR A 300 -9.32 -20.18 -6.41
C THR A 300 -8.95 -19.21 -5.28
N LYS A 301 -7.68 -18.81 -5.16
CA LYS A 301 -7.18 -17.85 -4.16
C LYS A 301 -6.08 -16.96 -4.74
N THR A 302 -5.74 -15.86 -4.04
CA THR A 302 -4.74 -14.87 -4.50
C THR A 302 -3.32 -15.43 -4.70
N THR A 303 -3.01 -16.59 -4.13
CA THR A 303 -1.70 -17.25 -4.26
C THR A 303 -1.69 -18.42 -5.24
N ALA A 304 -2.87 -18.91 -5.64
CA ALA A 304 -3.03 -20.06 -6.53
C ALA A 304 -4.43 -20.03 -7.15
N GLY A 305 -4.50 -19.82 -8.46
CA GLY A 305 -5.74 -19.74 -9.20
C GLY A 305 -5.50 -19.92 -10.69
N VAL A 306 -6.57 -19.80 -11.46
CA VAL A 306 -6.56 -19.92 -12.91
C VAL A 306 -5.79 -18.77 -13.56
N ASP A 307 -5.21 -19.03 -14.73
CA ASP A 307 -4.66 -17.96 -15.56
C ASP A 307 -5.76 -17.20 -16.33
N GLU A 308 -5.41 -16.14 -17.05
CA GLU A 308 -6.37 -15.30 -17.78
C GLU A 308 -7.05 -16.05 -18.95
N GLY A 309 -6.37 -17.02 -19.56
CA GLY A 309 -6.93 -17.86 -20.62
C GLY A 309 -8.00 -18.81 -20.06
N GLN A 310 -7.68 -19.51 -18.97
CA GLN A 310 -8.62 -20.34 -18.23
C GLN A 310 -9.79 -19.52 -17.66
N LEU A 311 -9.55 -18.29 -17.19
CA LEU A 311 -10.63 -17.40 -16.75
C LEU A 311 -11.54 -16.98 -17.91
N ASN A 312 -10.98 -16.72 -19.11
CA ASN A 312 -11.76 -16.49 -20.32
C ASN A 312 -12.64 -17.70 -20.69
N GLU A 313 -12.14 -18.93 -20.53
CA GLU A 313 -12.95 -20.15 -20.68
C GLU A 313 -14.12 -20.14 -19.68
N ILE A 314 -13.86 -19.82 -18.41
CA ILE A 314 -14.89 -19.77 -17.35
C ILE A 314 -15.99 -18.76 -17.67
N TYR A 315 -15.64 -17.56 -18.16
CA TYR A 315 -16.63 -16.60 -18.67
C TYR A 315 -17.44 -17.18 -19.84
N ASN A 316 -16.79 -17.93 -20.72
CA ASN A 316 -17.45 -18.55 -21.87
C ASN A 316 -18.40 -19.71 -21.52
N LEU A 317 -18.41 -20.20 -20.27
CA LEU A 317 -19.45 -21.11 -19.78
C LEU A 317 -20.79 -20.39 -19.50
N MET A 318 -20.74 -19.09 -19.23
CA MET A 318 -21.87 -18.30 -18.72
C MET A 318 -22.82 -17.84 -19.83
N ASP A 319 -24.09 -17.65 -19.49
CA ASP A 319 -25.09 -16.97 -20.34
C ASP A 319 -25.29 -15.50 -19.96
N VAL A 320 -25.09 -15.19 -18.68
CA VAL A 320 -25.24 -13.87 -18.09
C VAL A 320 -24.24 -13.71 -16.95
N TYR A 321 -23.68 -12.51 -16.82
CA TYR A 321 -22.80 -12.17 -15.71
C TYR A 321 -23.52 -11.25 -14.73
N CYS A 322 -23.56 -11.59 -13.45
CA CYS A 322 -24.23 -10.80 -12.43
C CYS A 322 -23.23 -10.38 -11.34
N HIS A 323 -23.08 -9.07 -11.14
CA HIS A 323 -22.13 -8.50 -10.20
C HIS A 323 -22.84 -7.59 -9.19
N PRO A 324 -23.46 -8.16 -8.13
CA PRO A 324 -23.98 -7.39 -7.03
C PRO A 324 -22.88 -7.06 -6.02
N PHE A 325 -22.82 -5.81 -5.58
CA PHE A 325 -21.82 -5.35 -4.62
C PHE A 325 -22.31 -4.11 -3.86
N THR A 326 -21.60 -3.77 -2.78
CA THR A 326 -21.96 -2.63 -1.92
C THR A 326 -21.23 -1.34 -2.27
N SER A 327 -19.98 -1.43 -2.71
CA SER A 327 -19.15 -0.37 -3.30
C SER A 327 -17.90 -1.00 -3.94
N GLY A 328 -17.28 -0.32 -4.90
CA GLY A 328 -16.07 -0.80 -5.57
C GLY A 328 -15.35 0.29 -6.35
N GLY A 329 -14.03 0.15 -6.52
CA GLY A 329 -13.22 1.15 -7.24
C GLY A 329 -13.40 1.12 -8.75
N GLN A 330 -13.46 -0.08 -9.36
CA GLN A 330 -13.68 -0.26 -10.80
C GLN A 330 -14.37 -1.59 -11.13
N GLU A 331 -14.09 -2.63 -10.33
CA GLU A 331 -14.64 -3.98 -10.53
C GLU A 331 -14.27 -4.59 -11.89
N ILE A 332 -12.97 -4.81 -12.09
CA ILE A 332 -12.36 -5.44 -13.28
C ILE A 332 -13.16 -6.63 -13.84
N PRO A 333 -13.69 -7.55 -13.00
CA PRO A 333 -14.47 -8.69 -13.50
C PRO A 333 -15.72 -8.32 -14.33
N ILE A 334 -16.28 -7.12 -14.16
CA ILE A 334 -17.37 -6.60 -15.00
C ILE A 334 -16.85 -6.34 -16.41
N GLN A 335 -15.70 -5.69 -16.55
CA GLN A 335 -15.12 -5.38 -17.85
C GLN A 335 -14.61 -6.66 -18.55
N GLU A 336 -14.04 -7.60 -17.81
CA GLU A 336 -13.65 -8.92 -18.33
C GLU A 336 -14.86 -9.68 -18.90
N ALA A 337 -16.00 -9.70 -18.19
CA ALA A 337 -17.23 -10.29 -18.69
C ALA A 337 -17.72 -9.63 -20.00
N LYS A 338 -17.68 -8.30 -20.07
CA LYS A 338 -18.07 -7.55 -21.28
C LYS A 338 -17.19 -7.87 -22.48
N LEU A 339 -15.88 -8.06 -22.29
CA LEU A 339 -14.97 -8.46 -23.37
C LEU A 339 -15.33 -9.84 -23.95
N THR A 340 -15.91 -10.72 -23.15
CA THR A 340 -16.48 -12.01 -23.61
C THR A 340 -17.89 -11.90 -24.21
N GLU A 341 -18.36 -10.68 -24.44
CA GLU A 341 -19.69 -10.34 -24.97
C GLU A 341 -20.86 -10.85 -24.12
N LEU A 342 -20.64 -11.04 -22.81
CA LEU A 342 -21.72 -11.36 -21.87
C LEU A 342 -22.59 -10.13 -21.59
N VAL A 343 -23.90 -10.35 -21.46
CA VAL A 343 -24.77 -9.34 -20.84
C VAL A 343 -24.45 -9.26 -19.35
N THR A 344 -24.11 -8.06 -18.88
CA THR A 344 -23.74 -7.82 -17.48
C THR A 344 -24.88 -7.17 -16.69
N LEU A 345 -25.18 -7.71 -15.51
CA LEU A 345 -26.06 -7.14 -14.51
C LEU A 345 -25.18 -6.52 -13.41
N VAL A 346 -25.32 -5.22 -13.15
CA VAL A 346 -24.38 -4.48 -12.30
C VAL A 346 -25.13 -3.59 -11.32
N THR A 347 -24.74 -3.61 -10.03
CA THR A 347 -25.26 -2.63 -9.05
C THR A 347 -24.95 -1.21 -9.52
N ASN A 348 -25.99 -0.41 -9.72
CA ASN A 348 -25.85 0.96 -10.22
C ASN A 348 -25.46 1.95 -9.10
N TYR A 349 -24.29 1.71 -8.50
CA TYR A 349 -23.70 2.51 -7.43
C TYR A 349 -22.18 2.49 -7.54
N SER A 350 -21.51 3.53 -7.03
CA SER A 350 -20.04 3.61 -7.02
C SER A 350 -19.49 3.46 -8.44
N CYS A 351 -18.42 2.70 -8.68
CA CYS A 351 -17.93 2.44 -10.04
C CYS A 351 -18.95 1.76 -10.98
N GLY A 352 -20.02 1.18 -10.44
CA GLY A 352 -21.10 0.57 -11.21
C GLY A 352 -21.89 1.58 -12.04
N GLU A 353 -21.91 2.86 -11.64
CA GLU A 353 -22.54 3.94 -12.41
C GLU A 353 -21.91 4.07 -13.80
N ASP A 354 -20.57 4.03 -13.88
CA ASP A 354 -19.83 4.10 -15.15
C ASP A 354 -20.14 2.90 -16.04
N CYS A 355 -20.47 1.75 -15.44
CA CYS A 355 -20.83 0.53 -16.16
C CYS A 355 -22.32 0.45 -16.52
N CYS A 356 -23.16 1.37 -16.06
CA CYS A 356 -24.61 1.36 -16.26
C CYS A 356 -25.12 2.48 -17.18
N VAL A 357 -24.23 3.26 -17.78
CA VAL A 357 -24.58 4.17 -18.88
C VAL A 357 -25.02 3.37 -20.12
N ASP A 358 -25.81 4.00 -21.00
CA ASP A 358 -26.41 3.33 -22.14
C ASP A 358 -25.36 2.70 -23.07
N GLU A 359 -24.24 3.39 -23.29
CA GLU A 359 -23.12 2.93 -24.12
C GLU A 359 -22.45 1.69 -23.54
N ALA A 360 -22.40 1.56 -22.21
CA ALA A 360 -21.80 0.44 -21.52
C ALA A 360 -22.59 -0.86 -21.68
N ALA A 361 -23.87 -0.79 -22.07
CA ALA A 361 -24.70 -1.94 -22.36
C ALA A 361 -24.77 -2.96 -21.21
N SER A 362 -24.83 -2.49 -19.95
CA SER A 362 -25.24 -3.31 -18.80
C SER A 362 -26.74 -3.17 -18.54
N LEU A 363 -27.30 -4.11 -17.79
CA LEU A 363 -28.59 -3.91 -17.12
C LEU A 363 -28.35 -3.48 -15.66
N PRO A 364 -28.82 -2.29 -15.25
CA PRO A 364 -28.62 -1.81 -13.90
C PRO A 364 -29.44 -2.62 -12.90
N LEU A 365 -28.80 -2.96 -11.77
CA LEU A 365 -29.43 -3.51 -10.59
C LEU A 365 -29.73 -2.38 -9.62
N SER A 366 -31.00 -2.32 -9.21
CA SER A 366 -31.48 -1.39 -8.20
C SER A 366 -30.89 -1.74 -6.83
N TRP A 367 -30.77 -0.76 -5.96
CA TRP A 367 -30.25 -0.93 -4.61
C TRP A 367 -30.93 0.01 -3.63
N THR A 368 -30.82 -0.31 -2.35
CA THR A 368 -31.25 0.55 -1.24
C THR A 368 -30.05 0.95 -0.40
N GLU A 369 -30.07 2.16 0.15
CA GLU A 369 -29.00 2.65 1.02
C GLU A 369 -28.84 1.80 2.29
N TYR A 370 -27.58 1.50 2.63
CA TYR A 370 -27.13 0.98 3.91
C TYR A 370 -26.00 1.86 4.44
N ARG A 371 -25.98 2.10 5.75
CA ARG A 371 -24.88 2.83 6.41
C ARG A 371 -23.95 1.84 7.07
N GLU A 372 -22.69 1.86 6.65
CA GLU A 372 -21.64 1.01 7.23
C GLU A 372 -21.32 1.46 8.68
N PRO A 373 -21.44 0.57 9.68
CA PRO A 373 -21.06 0.88 11.06
C PRO A 373 -19.60 1.32 11.18
N GLY A 374 -19.34 2.32 12.02
CA GLY A 374 -18.00 2.89 12.21
C GLY A 374 -17.68 4.00 11.20
N THR A 375 -17.74 3.73 9.91
CA THR A 375 -17.37 4.71 8.85
C THR A 375 -18.53 5.63 8.44
N GLN A 376 -19.78 5.19 8.63
CA GLN A 376 -21.00 5.85 8.15
C GLN A 376 -21.08 5.99 6.62
N PHE A 377 -20.26 5.23 5.89
CA PHE A 377 -20.32 5.21 4.44
C PHE A 377 -21.68 4.71 3.94
N ILE A 378 -22.22 5.42 2.95
CA ILE A 378 -23.28 4.99 2.07
C ILE A 378 -22.76 3.81 1.29
N LYS A 379 -23.46 2.69 1.41
CA LYS A 379 -23.20 1.45 0.72
C LYS A 379 -24.49 0.99 0.05
N ALA A 380 -24.37 0.36 -1.10
CA ALA A 380 -25.50 -0.24 -1.78
C ALA A 380 -25.87 -1.60 -1.17
N SER A 381 -27.13 -1.78 -0.80
CA SER A 381 -27.73 -3.11 -0.65
C SER A 381 -28.47 -3.43 -1.94
N THR A 382 -27.88 -4.27 -2.79
CA THR A 382 -28.45 -4.60 -4.11
C THR A 382 -29.78 -5.35 -3.94
N ASP A 383 -30.84 -4.91 -4.60
CA ASP A 383 -32.18 -5.50 -4.43
C ASP A 383 -32.27 -6.89 -5.10
N PRO A 384 -32.53 -7.96 -4.33
CA PRO A 384 -32.73 -9.31 -4.88
C PRO A 384 -33.83 -9.40 -5.93
N LYS A 385 -34.91 -8.61 -5.81
CA LYS A 385 -36.00 -8.59 -6.80
C LYS A 385 -35.54 -7.98 -8.11
N SER A 386 -34.70 -6.96 -8.04
CA SER A 386 -34.07 -6.36 -9.22
C SER A 386 -33.13 -7.36 -9.92
N ILE A 387 -32.34 -8.13 -9.15
CA ILE A 387 -31.52 -9.23 -9.68
C ILE A 387 -32.40 -10.25 -10.42
N ALA A 388 -33.45 -10.76 -9.78
CA ALA A 388 -34.34 -11.75 -10.38
C ALA A 388 -35.03 -11.22 -11.65
N TYR A 389 -35.48 -9.97 -11.62
CA TYR A 389 -36.10 -9.30 -12.75
C TYR A 389 -35.16 -9.19 -13.95
N GLN A 390 -33.93 -8.73 -13.74
CA GLN A 390 -32.96 -8.58 -14.84
C GLN A 390 -32.47 -9.93 -15.35
N LEU A 391 -32.31 -10.94 -14.48
CA LEU A 391 -32.01 -12.32 -14.89
C LEU A 391 -33.09 -12.86 -15.84
N ARG A 392 -34.38 -12.70 -15.49
CA ARG A 392 -35.50 -13.07 -16.37
C ARG A 392 -35.46 -12.34 -17.70
N LYS A 393 -35.16 -11.03 -17.69
CA LYS A 393 -35.03 -10.24 -18.91
C LYS A 393 -33.94 -10.77 -19.85
N VAL A 394 -32.83 -11.28 -19.31
CA VAL A 394 -31.76 -11.90 -20.13
C VAL A 394 -32.13 -13.29 -20.59
N PHE A 395 -32.75 -14.10 -19.72
CA PHE A 395 -33.25 -15.43 -20.04
C PHE A 395 -34.23 -15.40 -21.23
N GLU A 396 -35.18 -14.45 -21.22
CA GLU A 396 -36.16 -14.23 -22.28
C GLU A 396 -35.61 -13.45 -23.49
N MET A 397 -34.35 -12.98 -23.42
CA MET A 397 -33.75 -12.15 -24.45
C MET A 397 -33.44 -12.96 -25.71
N LYS A 398 -33.93 -12.47 -26.86
CA LYS A 398 -33.60 -13.03 -28.17
C LYS A 398 -32.07 -13.05 -28.41
N PRO A 399 -31.52 -14.12 -29.02
CA PRO A 399 -30.09 -14.26 -29.27
C PRO A 399 -29.47 -13.07 -30.01
N GLU A 400 -30.16 -12.49 -31.00
CA GLU A 400 -29.64 -11.38 -31.80
C GLU A 400 -29.49 -10.10 -30.97
N LYS A 401 -30.44 -9.87 -30.06
CA LYS A 401 -30.37 -8.73 -29.13
C LYS A 401 -29.25 -8.92 -28.12
N ARG A 402 -29.08 -10.14 -27.60
CA ARG A 402 -27.99 -10.50 -26.68
C ARG A 402 -26.63 -10.28 -27.33
N ALA A 403 -26.45 -10.77 -28.57
CA ALA A 403 -25.22 -10.60 -29.34
C ALA A 403 -24.91 -9.12 -29.64
N LYS A 404 -25.92 -8.33 -30.06
CA LYS A 404 -25.74 -6.89 -30.30
C LYS A 404 -25.28 -6.17 -29.03
N MET A 405 -25.93 -6.47 -27.91
CA MET A 405 -25.63 -5.84 -26.62
C MET A 405 -24.25 -6.24 -26.10
N GLY A 406 -23.86 -7.51 -26.26
CA GLY A 406 -22.53 -8.00 -25.92
C GLY A 406 -21.41 -7.32 -26.72
N LYS A 407 -21.58 -7.17 -28.04
CA LYS A 407 -20.62 -6.44 -28.91
C LYS A 407 -20.48 -4.98 -28.51
N GLN A 408 -21.60 -4.31 -28.22
CA GLN A 408 -21.59 -2.93 -27.74
C GLN A 408 -20.83 -2.82 -26.41
N ALA A 409 -21.10 -3.73 -25.46
CA ALA A 409 -20.42 -3.75 -24.18
C ALA A 409 -18.91 -4.00 -24.31
N ARG A 410 -18.49 -4.88 -25.24
CA ARG A 410 -17.08 -5.11 -25.58
C ARG A 410 -16.42 -3.82 -26.09
N GLN A 411 -17.03 -3.17 -27.08
CA GLN A 411 -16.50 -1.94 -27.66
C GLN A 411 -16.35 -0.84 -26.59
N PHE A 412 -17.33 -0.71 -25.70
CA PHE A 412 -17.25 0.23 -24.58
C PHE A 412 -16.01 -0.02 -23.71
N VAL A 413 -15.67 -1.28 -23.42
CA VAL A 413 -14.47 -1.61 -22.64
C VAL A 413 -13.19 -1.26 -23.40
N GLU A 414 -13.12 -1.63 -24.68
CA GLU A 414 -11.97 -1.31 -25.54
C GLU A 414 -11.73 0.21 -25.63
N ASP A 415 -12.80 1.01 -25.71
CA ASP A 415 -12.73 2.46 -25.85
C ASP A 415 -12.45 3.21 -24.53
N ASN A 416 -12.69 2.59 -23.37
CA ASN A 416 -12.66 3.29 -22.07
C ASN A 416 -11.69 2.72 -21.04
N TYR A 417 -11.23 1.48 -21.21
CA TYR A 417 -10.43 0.76 -20.20
C TYR A 417 -9.21 0.05 -20.80
N SER A 418 -9.09 -0.05 -22.13
CA SER A 418 -7.93 -0.72 -22.74
C SER A 418 -6.61 -0.09 -22.34
N VAL A 419 -5.55 -0.89 -22.36
CA VAL A 419 -4.18 -0.42 -22.10
C VAL A 419 -3.79 0.67 -23.09
N GLU A 420 -4.22 0.56 -24.34
CA GLU A 420 -3.94 1.53 -25.39
C GLU A 420 -4.57 2.90 -25.09
N VAL A 421 -5.84 2.93 -24.66
CA VAL A 421 -6.55 4.17 -24.34
C VAL A 421 -6.00 4.79 -23.07
N ILE A 422 -5.93 4.02 -21.98
CA ILE A 422 -5.48 4.52 -20.68
C ILE A 422 -4.00 4.88 -20.71
N GLY A 423 -3.19 4.06 -21.39
CA GLY A 423 -1.77 4.31 -21.58
C GLY A 423 -1.52 5.59 -22.35
N LYS A 424 -2.27 5.85 -23.42
CA LYS A 424 -2.17 7.12 -24.17
C LYS A 424 -2.57 8.33 -23.32
N GLN A 425 -3.66 8.24 -22.55
CA GLN A 425 -4.07 9.31 -21.63
C GLN A 425 -2.98 9.57 -20.58
N LEU A 426 -2.35 8.52 -20.06
CA LEU A 426 -1.24 8.66 -19.13
C LEU A 426 -0.01 9.30 -19.79
N GLU A 427 0.35 8.91 -21.01
CA GLU A 427 1.42 9.56 -21.77
C GLU A 427 1.16 11.05 -21.92
N GLU A 428 -0.05 11.47 -22.29
CA GLU A 428 -0.43 12.88 -22.41
C GLU A 428 -0.26 13.63 -21.08
N ILE A 429 -0.63 13.01 -19.95
CA ILE A 429 -0.46 13.56 -18.60
C ILE A 429 1.03 13.72 -18.27
N LEU A 430 1.84 12.68 -18.47
CA LEU A 430 3.27 12.67 -18.17
C LEU A 430 4.04 13.64 -19.08
N ASP A 431 3.68 13.71 -20.36
CA ASP A 431 4.30 14.59 -21.35
C ASP A 431 4.01 16.06 -21.03
N ALA A 432 2.81 16.37 -20.52
CA ALA A 432 2.40 17.73 -20.13
C ALA A 432 3.03 18.23 -18.82
N MET A 433 3.53 17.34 -17.96
CA MET A 433 4.22 17.75 -16.72
C MET A 433 5.51 18.53 -17.05
N PRO A 434 5.83 19.63 -16.35
CA PRO A 434 7.06 20.39 -16.59
C PRO A 434 8.32 19.57 -16.29
N ASP A 435 9.43 19.93 -16.93
CA ASP A 435 10.74 19.39 -16.58
C ASP A 435 11.16 19.83 -15.17
N ILE A 436 11.89 18.96 -14.47
CA ILE A 436 12.35 19.21 -13.10
C ILE A 436 13.87 19.37 -13.08
N GLU A 437 14.33 20.41 -12.40
CA GLU A 437 15.72 20.57 -12.02
C GLU A 437 15.91 20.06 -10.59
N TRP A 438 16.83 19.11 -10.41
CA TRP A 438 17.15 18.53 -9.11
C TRP A 438 18.20 19.37 -8.38
N ASP A 439 17.82 20.60 -8.01
CA ASP A 439 18.67 21.58 -7.31
C ASP A 439 18.43 21.62 -5.79
N PHE A 440 17.61 20.71 -5.27
CA PHE A 440 17.28 20.60 -3.86
C PHE A 440 17.88 19.34 -3.22
N ASP A 441 18.20 19.42 -1.93
CA ASP A 441 18.57 18.27 -1.12
C ASP A 441 17.51 17.98 -0.05
N PHE A 442 17.70 16.85 0.63
CA PHE A 442 16.83 16.39 1.72
C PHE A 442 17.25 17.01 3.06
N LYS A 443 18.17 17.97 3.09
CA LYS A 443 18.53 18.63 4.35
C LYS A 443 17.32 19.39 4.83
N ILE A 444 16.93 19.08 6.05
CA ILE A 444 15.88 19.82 6.74
C ILE A 444 16.52 21.14 7.16
N GLU A 445 15.98 22.26 6.67
CA GLU A 445 16.38 23.58 7.13
C GLU A 445 16.14 23.66 8.63
N GLU A 446 17.17 24.06 9.39
CA GLU A 446 17.01 24.24 10.83
C GLU A 446 15.94 25.32 11.09
N ARG A 447 14.99 24.98 11.96
CA ARG A 447 13.98 25.91 12.45
C ARG A 447 14.66 27.01 13.26
N ASP A 448 14.14 28.23 13.21
CA ASP A 448 14.75 29.36 13.91
C ASP A 448 13.98 29.70 15.19
N ALA A 449 14.30 28.98 16.27
CA ALA A 449 13.73 29.26 17.59
C ALA A 449 14.14 30.64 18.16
N ASN A 450 15.16 31.28 17.60
CA ASN A 450 15.66 32.57 18.05
C ASN A 450 15.12 33.74 17.23
N TYR A 451 14.28 33.47 16.23
CA TYR A 451 13.66 34.53 15.45
C TYR A 451 12.82 35.44 16.34
N GLU A 452 12.99 36.75 16.14
CA GLU A 452 12.27 37.82 16.82
C GLU A 452 11.27 38.43 15.82
N PRO A 453 9.96 38.17 15.98
CA PRO A 453 8.94 38.69 15.08
C PRO A 453 8.87 40.23 15.14
N PRO A 454 8.72 40.93 14.01
CA PRO A 454 8.53 42.37 14.00
C PRO A 454 7.16 42.75 14.59
N GLU A 455 6.97 44.03 14.91
CA GLU A 455 5.66 44.56 15.30
C GLU A 455 4.69 44.48 14.12
N ILE A 456 3.79 43.49 14.15
CA ILE A 456 2.73 43.28 13.17
C ILE A 456 1.40 43.53 13.86
N GLU A 457 0.56 44.43 13.34
CA GLU A 457 -0.74 44.75 13.95
C GLU A 457 -1.72 43.56 13.84
N SER A 458 -1.81 42.93 12.67
CA SER A 458 -2.73 41.81 12.42
C SER A 458 -2.25 40.51 13.05
N ASP A 459 -3.09 39.87 13.88
CA ASP A 459 -2.82 38.53 14.41
C ASP A 459 -2.66 37.48 13.29
N ALA A 460 -3.43 37.63 12.21
CA ALA A 460 -3.39 36.71 11.08
C ALA A 460 -2.05 36.78 10.34
N GLU A 461 -1.54 37.99 10.09
CA GLU A 461 -0.23 38.20 9.44
C GLU A 461 0.90 37.79 10.39
N TRP A 462 0.75 38.06 11.70
CA TRP A 462 1.74 37.68 12.70
C TRP A 462 1.88 36.17 12.85
N ILE A 463 0.77 35.41 12.84
CA ILE A 463 0.81 33.93 12.83
C ILE A 463 1.51 33.43 11.55
N SER A 464 1.20 34.00 10.39
CA SER A 464 1.86 33.63 9.13
C SER A 464 3.37 33.91 9.15
N ASP A 465 3.78 35.00 9.80
CA ASP A 465 5.18 35.34 10.03
C ASP A 465 5.90 34.29 10.91
N LEU A 466 5.26 33.82 11.99
CA LEU A 466 5.83 32.78 12.86
C LEU A 466 6.03 31.45 12.10
N TYR A 467 5.02 31.00 11.35
CA TYR A 467 5.14 29.78 10.55
C TYR A 467 6.28 29.90 9.54
N LYS A 468 6.36 31.05 8.85
CA LYS A 468 7.38 31.27 7.83
C LYS A 468 8.79 31.37 8.39
N ASN A 469 8.98 32.10 9.50
CA ASN A 469 10.32 32.47 9.94
C ASN A 469 10.86 31.59 11.07
N ILE A 470 10.01 31.13 12.00
CA ILE A 470 10.40 30.17 13.05
C ILE A 470 10.36 28.76 12.49
N LEU A 471 9.21 28.35 11.92
CA LEU A 471 9.03 26.97 11.46
C LEU A 471 9.46 26.76 10.00
N LYS A 472 9.84 27.79 9.24
CA LYS A 472 10.23 27.64 7.82
C LYS A 472 9.15 26.95 6.97
N VAL A 473 7.88 27.24 7.25
CA VAL A 473 6.70 26.70 6.55
C VAL A 473 5.81 27.87 6.09
N GLU A 474 5.41 27.88 4.83
CA GLU A 474 4.39 28.84 4.38
C GLU A 474 3.00 28.42 4.85
N THR A 475 2.19 29.39 5.27
CA THR A 475 0.79 29.18 5.69
C THR A 475 -0.10 30.29 5.18
N ASN A 476 -1.41 30.03 5.14
CA ASN A 476 -2.46 30.97 4.77
C ASN A 476 -3.66 30.88 5.74
N GLU A 477 -4.59 31.83 5.66
CA GLU A 477 -5.76 31.93 6.55
C GLU A 477 -6.74 30.75 6.47
N HIS A 478 -6.64 29.92 5.43
CA HIS A 478 -7.48 28.74 5.27
C HIS A 478 -6.88 27.49 5.90
N ASP A 479 -5.61 27.50 6.32
CA ASP A 479 -4.95 26.37 6.96
C ASP A 479 -5.51 26.11 8.37
N ASP A 480 -5.73 24.84 8.70
CA ASP A 480 -6.25 24.43 10.02
C ASP A 480 -5.37 24.91 11.18
N GLY A 481 -4.05 24.94 10.96
CA GLY A 481 -3.09 25.45 11.94
C GLY A 481 -3.27 26.95 12.18
N HIS A 482 -3.41 27.73 11.11
CA HIS A 482 -3.66 29.18 11.20
C HIS A 482 -4.99 29.46 11.92
N LYS A 483 -6.07 28.79 11.51
CA LYS A 483 -7.39 28.87 12.16
C LYS A 483 -7.33 28.50 13.63
N HIS A 484 -6.59 27.44 13.99
CA HIS A 484 -6.40 27.03 15.37
C HIS A 484 -5.75 28.14 16.21
N TRP A 485 -4.65 28.71 15.73
CA TRP A 485 -3.96 29.77 16.47
C TRP A 485 -4.76 31.07 16.54
N MET A 486 -5.47 31.44 15.47
CA MET A 486 -6.42 32.57 15.49
C MET A 486 -7.50 32.37 16.55
N GLN A 487 -8.05 31.17 16.68
CA GLN A 487 -9.02 30.85 17.71
C GLN A 487 -8.41 30.95 19.11
N ARG A 488 -7.22 30.35 19.32
CA ARG A 488 -6.55 30.36 20.63
C ARG A 488 -6.13 31.76 21.10
N LEU A 489 -5.73 32.64 20.18
CA LEU A 489 -5.47 34.06 20.49
C LEU A 489 -6.74 34.82 20.88
N GLY A 490 -7.88 34.45 20.31
CA GLY A 490 -9.19 35.01 20.66
C GLY A 490 -9.73 34.51 22.00
N ASP A 491 -9.36 33.30 22.42
CA ASP A 491 -9.93 32.62 23.58
C ASP A 491 -9.06 32.75 24.86
N ASP A 492 -7.84 32.18 24.87
CA ASP A 492 -7.12 31.89 26.12
C ASP A 492 -5.61 32.13 26.09
N LEU A 493 -4.97 32.34 24.93
CA LEU A 493 -3.52 32.49 24.82
C LEU A 493 -3.11 33.90 24.42
N SER A 494 -2.02 34.40 25.02
CA SER A 494 -1.38 35.63 24.55
C SER A 494 -0.43 35.36 23.37
N ARG A 495 -0.07 36.40 22.60
CA ARG A 495 0.99 36.31 21.59
C ARG A 495 2.31 35.78 22.17
N ALA A 496 2.63 36.11 23.42
CA ALA A 496 3.85 35.61 24.07
C ALA A 496 3.79 34.08 24.29
N ASP A 497 2.62 33.54 24.63
CA ASP A 497 2.43 32.10 24.82
C ASP A 497 2.51 31.34 23.49
N VAL A 498 1.89 31.90 22.44
CA VAL A 498 1.96 31.34 21.08
C VAL A 498 3.40 31.36 20.57
N LEU A 499 4.12 32.47 20.71
CA LEU A 499 5.53 32.57 20.30
C LEU A 499 6.38 31.52 21.04
N LYS A 500 6.19 31.38 22.36
CA LYS A 500 6.89 30.37 23.16
C LYS A 500 6.61 28.95 22.66
N TYR A 501 5.37 28.65 22.27
CA TYR A 501 5.02 27.37 21.68
C TYR A 501 5.79 27.13 20.37
N PHE A 502 5.76 28.08 19.43
CA PHE A 502 6.47 27.95 18.15
C PHE A 502 7.98 27.74 18.34
N ARG A 503 8.60 28.47 19.27
CA ARG A 503 10.02 28.27 19.63
C ARG A 503 10.27 26.88 20.17
N SER A 504 9.41 26.37 21.06
CA SER A 504 9.54 25.03 21.61
C SER A 504 9.41 23.92 20.56
N VAL A 505 8.55 24.12 19.55
CA VAL A 505 8.41 23.21 18.41
C VAL A 505 9.66 23.26 17.54
N ALA A 506 10.18 24.45 17.24
CA ALA A 506 11.42 24.63 16.49
C ALA A 506 12.63 23.93 17.17
N GLU A 507 12.80 24.12 18.48
CA GLU A 507 13.85 23.45 19.25
C GLU A 507 13.69 21.93 19.28
N LYS A 508 12.45 21.45 19.36
CA LYS A 508 12.16 20.02 19.36
C LYS A 508 12.47 19.40 17.99
N GLU A 509 11.98 19.98 16.91
CA GLU A 509 12.22 19.50 15.55
C GLU A 509 13.71 19.53 15.20
N ASN A 510 14.43 20.60 15.54
CA ASN A 510 15.89 20.65 15.33
C ASN A 510 16.63 19.55 16.09
N ARG A 511 16.17 19.19 17.29
CA ARG A 511 16.76 18.12 18.10
C ARG A 511 16.47 16.74 17.53
N GLU A 512 15.25 16.52 17.05
CA GLU A 512 14.83 15.26 16.42
C GLU A 512 15.49 15.06 15.04
N ASN A 513 15.72 16.15 14.30
CA ASN A 513 16.34 16.14 12.98
C ASN A 513 17.88 16.12 13.01
N LYS A 514 18.50 16.44 14.15
CA LYS A 514 19.96 16.26 14.36
C LYS A 514 20.29 14.78 14.52
N LYS A 515 20.57 14.11 13.40
CA LYS A 515 21.42 12.91 13.40
C LYS A 515 22.82 13.35 13.84
N VAL A 516 23.13 13.17 15.12
CA VAL A 516 24.53 13.20 15.55
C VAL A 516 25.16 11.91 15.04
N ASP A 517 25.98 12.00 13.99
CA ASP A 517 26.80 10.88 13.58
C ASP A 517 27.77 10.57 14.73
N LEU A 518 27.84 9.30 15.15
CA LEU A 518 28.74 8.89 16.21
C LEU A 518 30.19 9.23 15.83
N GLY A 519 30.53 9.20 14.54
CA GLY A 519 31.85 9.59 14.04
C GLY A 519 32.23 11.04 14.39
N ASP A 520 31.27 11.96 14.48
CA ASP A 520 31.52 13.37 14.80
C ASP A 520 31.84 13.59 16.29
N LEU A 521 31.51 12.62 17.15
CA LEU A 521 31.81 12.66 18.58
C LEU A 521 33.21 12.10 18.91
N LEU A 522 33.84 11.41 17.96
CA LEU A 522 35.15 10.76 18.12
C LEU A 522 36.27 11.60 17.52
N ASP A 523 37.46 11.52 18.10
CA ASP A 523 38.61 12.27 17.60
C ASP A 523 39.19 11.55 16.37
N LYS A 524 39.50 12.27 15.30
CA LYS A 524 39.83 11.65 14.01
C LYS A 524 41.20 10.97 13.99
N ASP A 525 42.10 11.38 14.88
CA ASP A 525 43.50 10.94 14.95
C ASP A 525 43.71 9.63 15.75
N ASP A 526 42.67 9.13 16.41
CA ASP A 526 42.72 7.88 17.18
C ASP A 526 41.86 6.75 16.62
N GLU A 527 41.47 6.84 15.35
CA GLU A 527 40.81 5.76 14.62
C GLU A 527 41.64 4.46 14.69
N GLY A 528 40.99 3.34 15.02
CA GLY A 528 41.66 2.07 15.28
C GLY A 528 42.41 1.98 16.63
N LYS A 529 42.28 2.99 17.51
CA LYS A 529 42.87 3.01 18.86
C LYS A 529 41.86 3.39 19.95
N ARG A 530 40.57 3.13 19.72
CA ARG A 530 39.51 3.54 20.63
C ARG A 530 38.98 2.39 21.46
N LEU A 531 38.72 2.64 22.74
CA LEU A 531 38.04 1.74 23.66
C LEU A 531 36.80 2.45 24.21
N LEU A 532 35.64 1.81 24.19
CA LEU A 532 34.40 2.36 24.73
C LEU A 532 34.06 1.75 26.09
N ILE A 533 33.61 2.58 27.03
CA ILE A 533 32.93 2.15 28.26
C ILE A 533 31.56 2.82 28.29
N VAL A 534 30.49 2.04 28.49
CA VAL A 534 29.12 2.56 28.49
C VAL A 534 28.46 2.34 29.85
N MET A 535 28.09 3.43 30.52
CA MET A 535 27.31 3.40 31.75
C MET A 535 26.29 4.55 31.75
N PRO A 536 25.06 4.33 31.25
CA PRO A 536 24.14 5.42 30.95
C PRO A 536 23.22 5.82 32.12
N GLU A 537 23.06 4.95 33.10
CA GLU A 537 22.08 5.12 34.17
C GLU A 537 22.74 5.32 35.53
N ARG A 538 22.06 6.10 36.39
CA ARG A 538 22.36 6.32 37.81
C ARG A 538 23.78 6.82 38.11
N ILE A 539 23.87 7.98 38.75
CA ILE A 539 25.14 8.59 39.14
C ILE A 539 26.06 7.66 39.95
N GLY A 540 25.48 6.79 40.79
CA GLY A 540 26.22 5.81 41.58
C GLY A 540 26.91 4.74 40.72
N ASP A 541 26.26 4.25 39.66
CA ASP A 541 26.82 3.21 38.79
C ASP A 541 27.91 3.81 37.89
N VAL A 542 27.72 5.05 37.42
CA VAL A 542 28.75 5.85 36.74
C VAL A 542 29.99 5.98 37.62
N TYR A 543 29.83 6.43 38.88
CA TYR A 543 30.94 6.57 39.81
C TYR A 543 31.63 5.22 40.10
N LEU A 544 30.87 4.17 40.41
CA LEU A 544 31.43 2.85 40.77
C LEU A 544 32.23 2.23 39.61
N SER A 545 31.74 2.36 38.38
CA SER A 545 32.44 1.81 37.22
C SER A 545 33.78 2.50 36.92
N THR A 546 34.04 3.70 37.45
CA THR A 546 35.37 4.33 37.34
C THR A 546 36.48 3.51 38.01
N SER A 547 36.13 2.65 38.97
CA SER A 547 37.07 1.71 39.61
C SER A 547 37.67 0.68 38.63
N LEU A 548 37.04 0.47 37.48
CA LEU A 548 37.53 -0.41 36.42
C LEU A 548 38.64 0.24 35.58
N LEU A 549 38.65 1.56 35.50
CA LEU A 549 39.50 2.33 34.57
C LEU A 549 41.01 2.10 34.75
N PRO A 550 41.57 2.06 35.98
CA PRO A 550 43.00 1.82 36.15
C PRO A 550 43.45 0.46 35.59
N ASN A 551 42.62 -0.58 35.80
CA ASN A 551 42.91 -1.92 35.30
C ASN A 551 42.72 -2.01 33.78
N ILE A 552 41.66 -1.40 33.24
CA ILE A 552 41.44 -1.32 31.80
C ILE A 552 42.62 -0.62 31.12
N ARG A 553 43.09 0.52 31.67
CA ARG A 553 44.25 1.23 31.13
C ARG A 553 45.53 0.38 31.17
N LYS A 554 45.72 -0.42 32.23
CA LYS A 554 46.87 -1.34 32.33
C LYS A 554 46.81 -2.46 31.29
N GLN A 555 45.63 -3.00 31.00
CA GLN A 555 45.44 -4.07 30.01
C GLN A 555 45.53 -3.56 28.56
N TYR A 556 45.01 -2.36 28.31
CA TYR A 556 44.95 -1.72 26.99
C TYR A 556 45.67 -0.36 27.03
N PRO A 557 47.01 -0.34 27.16
CA PRO A 557 47.78 0.90 27.32
C PRO A 557 47.72 1.80 26.07
N ASP A 558 47.53 1.20 24.90
CA ASP A 558 47.57 1.88 23.60
C ASP A 558 46.20 2.35 23.11
N LEU A 559 45.13 2.09 23.87
CA LEU A 559 43.77 2.49 23.50
C LEU A 559 43.31 3.72 24.31
N ASN A 560 42.69 4.67 23.61
CA ASN A 560 42.04 5.84 24.18
C ASN A 560 40.66 5.45 24.72
N ILE A 561 40.42 5.74 26.00
CA ILE A 561 39.19 5.34 26.68
C ILE A 561 38.13 6.44 26.49
N TYR A 562 37.12 6.15 25.69
CA TYR A 562 35.90 6.92 25.58
C TYR A 562 34.88 6.42 26.61
N TYR A 563 34.29 7.35 27.35
CA TYR A 563 33.29 7.03 28.35
C TYR A 563 31.92 7.60 27.94
N ALA A 564 30.95 6.73 27.69
CA ALA A 564 29.59 7.10 27.29
C ALA A 564 28.62 7.08 28.46
N THR A 565 28.03 8.24 28.77
CA THR A 565 26.99 8.40 29.78
C THR A 565 26.04 9.54 29.46
N ARG A 566 24.99 9.74 30.26
CA ARG A 566 24.10 10.92 30.09
C ARG A 566 24.89 12.20 30.42
N PRO A 567 24.76 13.29 29.64
CA PRO A 567 25.53 14.53 29.84
C PRO A 567 25.46 15.09 31.26
N GLN A 568 24.32 14.92 31.94
CA GLN A 568 24.12 15.31 33.34
C GLN A 568 25.05 14.62 34.36
N TYR A 569 25.80 13.58 33.96
CA TYR A 569 26.76 12.87 34.80
C TYR A 569 28.23 13.12 34.43
N PHE A 570 28.51 13.99 33.45
CA PHE A 570 29.88 14.23 33.00
C PHE A 570 30.78 14.79 34.10
N GLU A 571 30.25 15.63 34.99
CA GLU A 571 31.00 16.21 36.11
C GLU A 571 31.57 15.15 37.06
N VAL A 572 30.96 13.96 37.14
CA VAL A 572 31.47 12.84 37.97
C VAL A 572 32.76 12.25 37.39
N LEU A 573 32.95 12.39 36.09
CA LEU A 573 34.07 11.81 35.34
C LEU A 573 35.17 12.85 35.07
N ASP A 574 34.93 14.11 35.42
CA ASP A 574 35.86 15.20 35.18
C ASP A 574 37.18 15.00 35.96
N GLY A 575 38.29 15.32 35.31
CA GLY A 575 39.64 15.13 35.87
C GLY A 575 40.10 13.67 36.03
N ASN A 576 39.34 12.67 35.55
CA ASN A 576 39.79 11.28 35.60
C ASN A 576 40.98 11.05 34.64
N PRO A 577 42.18 10.66 35.12
CA PRO A 577 43.39 10.61 34.29
C PRO A 577 43.40 9.48 33.26
N TYR A 578 42.40 8.59 33.29
CA TYR A 578 42.32 7.44 32.39
C TYR A 578 41.32 7.64 31.25
N ILE A 579 40.43 8.63 31.36
CA ILE A 579 39.40 8.91 30.35
C ILE A 579 39.98 9.89 29.33
N HIS A 580 39.93 9.51 28.05
CA HIS A 580 40.30 10.37 26.94
C HIS A 580 39.19 11.39 26.66
N LYS A 581 37.95 10.92 26.54
CA LYS A 581 36.79 11.78 26.22
C LYS A 581 35.49 11.20 26.75
N CYS A 582 34.62 12.07 27.28
CA CYS A 582 33.24 11.70 27.58
C CYS A 582 32.35 11.99 26.36
N ILE A 583 31.48 11.05 26.00
CA ILE A 583 30.52 11.19 24.89
C ILE A 583 29.08 10.98 25.38
N PRO A 584 28.10 11.70 24.79
CA PRO A 584 26.70 11.56 25.18
C PRO A 584 26.19 10.15 24.83
N TYR A 585 25.50 9.53 25.78
CA TYR A 585 24.89 8.22 25.54
C TYR A 585 23.74 8.29 24.53
N HIS A 586 23.70 7.31 23.63
CA HIS A 586 22.59 7.00 22.73
C HIS A 586 22.35 5.49 22.72
N ASP A 587 21.11 5.03 22.50
CA ASP A 587 20.75 3.61 22.59
C ASP A 587 21.53 2.70 21.63
N SER A 588 22.01 3.25 20.51
CA SER A 588 22.88 2.52 19.57
C SER A 588 24.23 2.12 20.17
N LEU A 589 24.71 2.79 21.23
CA LEU A 589 25.97 2.45 21.91
C LEU A 589 25.87 1.14 22.72
N ALA A 590 24.66 0.64 22.95
CA ALA A 590 24.43 -0.67 23.55
C ALA A 590 24.58 -1.83 22.54
N ASN A 591 24.75 -1.54 21.25
CA ASN A 591 24.87 -2.53 20.18
C ASN A 591 26.34 -2.89 19.95
N LEU A 592 26.81 -3.95 20.60
CA LEU A 592 28.20 -4.38 20.54
C LEU A 592 28.72 -4.63 19.09
N PRO A 593 28.00 -5.36 18.21
CA PRO A 593 28.39 -5.50 16.80
C PRO A 593 28.55 -4.18 16.03
N LEU A 594 27.75 -3.16 16.34
CA LEU A 594 27.88 -1.84 15.73
C LEU A 594 29.12 -1.11 16.24
N MET A 595 29.48 -1.29 17.52
CA MET A 595 30.63 -0.63 18.14
C MET A 595 31.95 -1.27 17.74
N GLU A 596 32.03 -2.60 17.74
CA GLU A 596 33.30 -3.35 17.51
C GLU A 596 33.47 -3.87 16.08
N GLY A 597 32.43 -3.74 15.25
CA GLY A 597 32.41 -4.23 13.87
C GLY A 597 31.98 -5.70 13.76
N GLN A 598 31.29 -6.00 12.66
CA GLN A 598 30.87 -7.35 12.28
C GLN A 598 30.67 -7.43 10.75
N GLY A 599 31.24 -8.45 10.11
CA GLY A 599 31.14 -8.62 8.65
C GLY A 599 31.90 -7.53 7.90
N GLU A 600 31.22 -6.80 7.02
CA GLU A 600 31.80 -5.67 6.25
C GLU A 600 31.86 -4.36 7.05
N ASN A 601 31.25 -4.29 8.23
CA ASN A 601 31.30 -3.11 9.09
C ASN A 601 32.54 -3.14 10.00
N SER A 602 33.39 -2.11 9.90
CA SER A 602 34.64 -1.98 10.67
C SER A 602 34.45 -1.59 12.14
N GLY A 603 33.26 -1.12 12.53
CA GLY A 603 33.01 -0.61 13.89
C GLY A 603 33.64 0.76 14.17
N TYR A 604 33.32 1.33 15.32
CA TYR A 604 33.84 2.62 15.78
C TYR A 604 34.94 2.49 16.83
N PHE A 605 35.00 1.35 17.53
CA PHE A 605 35.89 1.06 18.65
C PHE A 605 36.57 -0.30 18.46
N GLU A 606 37.81 -0.42 18.92
CA GLU A 606 38.52 -1.70 18.92
C GLU A 606 37.93 -2.67 19.94
N ILE A 607 37.42 -2.15 21.06
CA ILE A 607 36.75 -2.91 22.11
C ILE A 607 35.75 -2.03 22.86
N ALA A 608 34.61 -2.57 23.24
CA ALA A 608 33.56 -1.85 23.94
C ALA A 608 33.04 -2.63 25.15
N PHE A 609 33.25 -2.09 26.35
CA PHE A 609 32.72 -2.62 27.60
C PHE A 609 31.38 -1.97 27.95
N ILE A 610 30.34 -2.81 28.06
CA ILE A 610 28.96 -2.37 28.28
C ILE A 610 28.43 -2.99 29.59
N PRO A 611 28.99 -2.62 30.76
CA PRO A 611 28.73 -3.27 32.04
C PRO A 611 27.29 -3.18 32.54
N PHE A 612 26.49 -2.23 32.05
CA PHE A 612 25.07 -2.12 32.44
C PHE A 612 24.17 -3.18 31.78
N LEU A 613 24.66 -3.91 30.77
CA LEU A 613 23.90 -4.98 30.12
C LEU A 613 24.07 -6.31 30.86
N GLY A 614 22.95 -6.98 31.15
CA GLY A 614 22.95 -8.33 31.72
C GLY A 614 23.35 -9.40 30.70
N THR A 615 24.30 -10.26 31.08
CA THR A 615 24.99 -11.24 30.21
C THR A 615 24.12 -12.39 29.67
N GLN A 616 22.87 -12.54 30.13
CA GLN A 616 22.03 -13.71 29.79
C GLN A 616 21.06 -13.50 28.61
N ARG A 617 20.84 -12.25 28.16
CA ARG A 617 19.90 -11.97 27.04
C ARG A 617 20.53 -11.20 25.88
N ILE A 618 21.64 -10.51 26.12
CA ILE A 618 22.33 -9.68 25.13
C ILE A 618 23.79 -10.12 25.12
N ILE A 619 24.31 -10.45 23.92
CA ILE A 619 25.71 -10.84 23.74
C ILE A 619 26.58 -9.60 23.98
N ASN A 620 27.38 -9.63 25.04
CA ASN A 620 28.25 -8.53 25.45
C ASN A 620 29.68 -8.99 25.84
N PHE A 621 30.10 -10.17 25.36
CA PHE A 621 31.34 -10.84 25.79
C PHE A 621 32.24 -11.29 24.62
N THR A 622 31.90 -10.99 23.37
CA THR A 622 32.59 -11.56 22.20
C THR A 622 33.87 -10.84 21.79
N HIS A 623 33.93 -9.51 21.99
CA HIS A 623 35.11 -8.63 21.81
C HIS A 623 36.01 -8.88 20.58
N ASN A 624 35.49 -9.53 19.53
CA ASN A 624 36.22 -9.99 18.35
C ASN A 624 37.59 -10.67 18.67
N ALA A 625 37.68 -11.39 19.80
CA ALA A 625 38.90 -12.00 20.33
C ALA A 625 40.07 -11.01 20.58
N LYS A 626 39.76 -9.71 20.74
CA LYS A 626 40.70 -8.65 21.10
C LYS A 626 40.80 -8.45 22.62
N ASP A 627 39.94 -9.10 23.39
CA ASP A 627 39.97 -9.05 24.85
C ASP A 627 41.18 -9.79 25.44
N LYS A 628 41.74 -9.24 26.51
CA LYS A 628 42.90 -9.79 27.21
C LYS A 628 42.49 -10.36 28.56
N ILE A 629 42.92 -11.58 28.84
CA ILE A 629 42.72 -12.22 30.14
C ILE A 629 43.85 -11.77 31.09
N GLN A 630 43.48 -11.20 32.24
CA GLN A 630 44.44 -10.72 33.25
C GLN A 630 44.98 -11.84 34.16
N PHE A 631 44.26 -12.95 34.25
CA PHE A 631 44.62 -14.07 35.09
C PHE A 631 45.43 -15.09 34.31
N ASP A 632 46.47 -15.62 34.95
CA ASP A 632 47.18 -16.81 34.49
C ASP A 632 46.25 -18.00 34.75
N LEU A 633 45.29 -18.19 33.84
CA LEU A 633 44.43 -19.35 33.86
C LEU A 633 45.33 -20.53 33.52
N CYS A 634 45.46 -21.51 34.42
CA CYS A 634 46.30 -22.69 34.22
C CYS A 634 45.93 -23.41 32.92
N THR A 635 46.52 -22.99 31.81
CA THR A 635 46.51 -23.69 30.53
C THR A 635 47.91 -24.24 30.33
N SER A 636 48.16 -25.38 30.97
CA SER A 636 49.20 -26.33 30.57
C SER A 636 48.82 -27.01 29.26
#